data_AF-A0A494UNC8-F1
#
_entry.id   AF-A0A494UNC8-F1
#
_cell.length_a   1.000
_cell.length_b   1.000
_cell.length_c   1.000
_cell.angle_alpha   90.00
_cell.angle_beta   90.00
_cell.angle_gamma   90.00
#
_symmetry.space_group_name_H-M   'P 1'
#
loop_
_entity.id
_entity.type
_entity.pdbx_description
1 polymer ?
#
loop_
_entity_poly.entity_id
_entity_poly.type
_entity_poly.pdbx_seq_one_letter_code
_entity_poly.pdbx_strand_id
1 'polypeptide(L)'
;MKKRFGLICTTVVCAVLGLHLGTGNATAADARTVRHDYNGDGRSDIAAWYDYGDGHDAVRTFLAGTDGGFPAPGVGWETGAGNFWADHMKRLTGDFDGDGIGDIAAFYGYDDGRVTAFTWLGRGDGTFAGHFSSWTAAPGNWTFANMTAEAGDFNGDGRDDIAVWYDYDNGDDKLFTLLARADGGFSSHFSSFERTEADGWDVKRMKFATGDFDGDGRDDLAALYGYASGTVKTMAFTAKPDGGFNEPVRGWESDGWNFSRATVHAGDFDGDGRDDLAAWYDYADGHDAVIGFELDADGKFGNRREILNLTTAAGYDRDRMKIVTGDYNGDGHDDLATLYGYSDGRVKTITFTAKADGSLNGSLHSWESTGDNWTFDRVHPIERYSSHPGLPLCPTVFGHGGYPTGANAWERDQVRQPNHPAGLAQQKSWGADGVEADLQLTKDGTKGVMWHNTTTRGLTGTSRNITDIWWASGSDQLKGRTIDRGPYTGETVYTFREWLDSAKAQNMIPLVELKGEAKQSLLNSDSSIREAAWNEVIAPISERIASQEIMISTGDATLKPELEKRLKAAGLGATFTGHPVWVDDIGWEEPAPSASGNYGGWQQDLNRYGSTTRSVRMATTWTKDFTSWLNGKCA
;
A
#
# COMPACT_ATOMS: atom_id res chain seq x y z
N MET A 1 -17.25 -76.56 40.06
CA MET A 1 -16.54 -75.86 41.15
C MET A 1 -16.82 -74.37 40.94
N LYS A 2 -17.87 -73.81 41.56
CA LYS A 2 -17.89 -73.11 42.87
C LYS A 2 -16.87 -71.95 42.87
N LYS A 3 -17.23 -70.66 43.03
CA LYS A 3 -18.32 -70.00 43.77
C LYS A 3 -18.66 -68.65 43.09
N ARG A 4 -19.90 -68.16 42.89
CA ARG A 4 -21.11 -67.93 43.72
C ARG A 4 -21.12 -66.60 44.51
N PHE A 5 -22.11 -65.75 44.15
CA PHE A 5 -22.84 -64.70 44.89
C PHE A 5 -22.02 -63.49 45.39
N GLY A 6 -22.50 -62.24 45.35
CA GLY A 6 -23.86 -61.71 45.30
C GLY A 6 -24.12 -60.86 46.55
N LEU A 7 -24.37 -59.55 46.34
CA LEU A 7 -24.96 -58.56 47.26
C LEU A 7 -24.16 -58.18 48.54
N ILE A 8 -24.00 -56.87 48.78
CA ILE A 8 -24.76 -56.09 49.78
C ILE A 8 -24.42 -54.60 49.63
N CYS A 9 -25.48 -53.81 49.44
CA CYS A 9 -25.53 -52.36 49.55
C CYS A 9 -25.55 -51.96 51.03
N THR A 10 -24.75 -50.96 51.44
CA THR A 10 -25.16 -50.04 52.53
C THR A 10 -24.50 -48.67 52.35
N THR A 11 -25.35 -47.66 52.33
CA THR A 11 -25.14 -46.22 52.07
C THR A 11 -24.37 -45.49 53.18
N VAL A 12 -23.84 -44.29 52.81
CA VAL A 12 -23.57 -43.03 53.58
C VAL A 12 -22.11 -42.57 53.33
N VAL A 13 -21.74 -41.40 52.78
CA VAL A 13 -22.39 -40.12 52.38
C VAL A 13 -21.48 -39.39 51.35
N CYS A 14 -22.08 -38.52 50.52
CA CYS A 14 -21.52 -37.71 49.42
C CYS A 14 -20.26 -36.85 49.70
N ALA A 15 -19.40 -36.70 48.68
CA ALA A 15 -19.02 -35.41 48.05
C ALA A 15 -18.28 -35.65 46.71
N VAL A 16 -18.50 -34.74 45.78
CA VAL A 16 -18.43 -34.87 44.31
C VAL A 16 -17.08 -34.43 43.75
N LEU A 17 -16.54 -35.19 42.78
CA LEU A 17 -15.95 -34.76 41.49
C LEU A 17 -15.20 -35.96 40.90
N GLY A 18 -15.81 -36.64 39.94
CA GLY A 18 -15.22 -37.76 39.22
C GLY A 18 -15.16 -37.46 37.74
N LEU A 19 -13.99 -37.09 37.24
CA LEU A 19 -13.62 -37.23 35.83
C LEU A 19 -13.87 -38.69 35.40
N HIS A 20 -14.70 -38.89 34.38
CA HIS A 20 -14.76 -40.15 33.63
C HIS A 20 -14.07 -39.92 32.29
N LEU A 21 -12.88 -40.50 32.14
CA LEU A 21 -12.25 -40.73 30.85
C LEU A 21 -13.07 -41.78 30.09
N GLY A 22 -13.82 -41.35 29.08
CA GLY A 22 -14.51 -42.21 28.14
C GLY A 22 -13.79 -42.22 26.81
N THR A 23 -13.15 -43.34 26.47
CA THR A 23 -12.72 -43.63 25.09
C THR A 23 -13.96 -43.95 24.26
N GLY A 24 -14.47 -42.98 23.52
CA GLY A 24 -15.53 -43.14 22.53
C GLY A 24 -15.10 -42.52 21.22
N ASN A 25 -15.17 -43.28 20.12
CA ASN A 25 -15.07 -42.74 18.77
C ASN A 25 -16.15 -41.65 18.61
N ALA A 26 -15.74 -40.40 18.57
CA ALA A 26 -16.56 -39.31 18.08
C ALA A 26 -16.69 -39.47 16.56
N THR A 27 -17.92 -39.59 16.07
CA THR A 27 -18.25 -39.36 14.67
C THR A 27 -18.00 -37.87 14.38
N ALA A 28 -17.18 -37.58 13.36
CA ALA A 28 -16.70 -36.25 12.95
C ALA A 28 -17.78 -35.37 12.31
N ALA A 29 -18.84 -35.05 13.05
CA ALA A 29 -19.85 -34.08 12.64
C ALA A 29 -20.56 -33.54 13.89
N ASP A 30 -19.93 -32.60 14.63
CA ASP A 30 -20.62 -31.61 15.49
C ASP A 30 -19.72 -30.59 16.24
N ALA A 31 -18.42 -30.48 15.95
CA ALA A 31 -17.58 -29.45 16.54
C ALA A 31 -17.01 -28.57 15.43
N ARG A 32 -17.68 -27.46 15.15
CA ARG A 32 -17.12 -26.38 14.34
C ARG A 32 -15.89 -25.85 15.08
N THR A 33 -14.74 -25.80 14.43
CA THR A 33 -13.54 -25.14 14.96
C THR A 33 -13.82 -23.64 15.05
N VAL A 34 -13.74 -23.09 16.25
CA VAL A 34 -13.86 -21.64 16.45
C VAL A 34 -12.58 -20.99 15.95
N ARG A 35 -12.70 -20.00 15.07
CA ARG A 35 -11.52 -19.34 14.50
C ARG A 35 -10.78 -18.57 15.57
N HIS A 36 -9.46 -18.69 15.59
CA HIS A 36 -8.59 -17.83 16.41
C HIS A 36 -8.96 -17.81 17.91
N ASP A 37 -9.46 -18.92 18.46
CA ASP A 37 -9.66 -19.08 19.90
C ASP A 37 -8.30 -19.31 20.57
N TYR A 38 -7.71 -18.24 21.14
CA TYR A 38 -6.37 -18.31 21.72
C TYR A 38 -6.38 -18.76 23.19
N ASN A 39 -7.55 -18.87 23.81
CA ASN A 39 -7.71 -19.16 25.24
C ASN A 39 -8.57 -20.41 25.54
N GLY A 40 -9.11 -21.06 24.51
CA GLY A 40 -9.91 -22.28 24.58
C GLY A 40 -11.30 -22.08 25.20
N ASP A 41 -11.86 -20.87 25.15
CA ASP A 41 -13.15 -20.54 25.76
C ASP A 41 -14.35 -20.65 24.82
N GLY A 42 -14.11 -21.09 23.59
CA GLY A 42 -15.11 -21.29 22.54
C GLY A 42 -15.57 -20.00 21.87
N ARG A 43 -14.81 -18.90 22.00
CA ARG A 43 -15.00 -17.65 21.25
C ARG A 43 -13.75 -17.33 20.45
N SER A 44 -13.95 -16.66 19.34
CA SER A 44 -12.86 -16.07 18.58
C SER A 44 -12.22 -14.96 19.40
N ASP A 45 -10.92 -14.77 19.25
CA ASP A 45 -10.15 -13.70 19.86
C ASP A 45 -9.39 -12.90 18.77
N ILE A 46 -8.82 -11.75 19.14
CA ILE A 46 -7.95 -10.98 18.21
C ILE A 46 -6.51 -11.08 18.68
N ALA A 47 -5.60 -11.47 17.78
CA ALA A 47 -4.18 -11.27 17.94
C ALA A 47 -3.71 -10.15 17.01
N ALA A 48 -2.82 -9.28 17.50
CA ALA A 48 -2.22 -8.23 16.69
C ALA A 48 -0.72 -8.11 16.97
N TRP A 49 0.08 -8.11 15.92
CA TRP A 49 1.49 -7.74 16.02
C TRP A 49 1.59 -6.24 16.25
N TYR A 50 2.31 -5.81 17.28
CA TYR A 50 2.51 -4.43 17.62
C TYR A 50 4.00 -4.09 17.63
N ASP A 51 4.42 -3.18 16.74
CA ASP A 51 5.81 -2.75 16.59
C ASP A 51 6.05 -1.43 17.36
N TYR A 52 6.79 -1.48 18.46
CA TYR A 52 6.95 -0.33 19.35
C TYR A 52 8.00 0.68 18.86
N GLY A 53 7.88 1.93 19.31
CA GLY A 53 8.73 3.04 18.85
C GLY A 53 10.20 2.96 19.27
N ASP A 54 10.48 2.20 20.31
CA ASP A 54 11.81 1.84 20.79
C ASP A 54 12.37 0.57 20.09
N GLY A 55 11.61 -0.01 19.16
CA GLY A 55 12.03 -1.11 18.29
C GLY A 55 11.77 -2.51 18.83
N HIS A 56 11.12 -2.68 19.99
CA HIS A 56 10.64 -3.98 20.45
C HIS A 56 9.31 -4.35 19.79
N ASP A 57 8.96 -5.63 19.76
CA ASP A 57 7.71 -6.11 19.17
C ASP A 57 6.95 -6.99 20.16
N ALA A 58 5.63 -6.98 20.06
CA ALA A 58 4.78 -7.90 20.81
C ALA A 58 3.60 -8.38 19.98
N VAL A 59 3.13 -9.60 20.28
CA VAL A 59 1.77 -10.01 19.95
C VAL A 59 0.87 -9.57 21.11
N ARG A 60 -0.12 -8.75 20.79
CA ARG A 60 -1.16 -8.27 21.70
C ARG A 60 -2.43 -9.06 21.46
N THR A 61 -2.96 -9.68 22.51
CA THR A 61 -4.15 -10.52 22.45
C THR A 61 -5.34 -9.83 23.11
N PHE A 62 -6.46 -9.74 22.39
CA PHE A 62 -7.73 -9.22 22.86
C PHE A 62 -8.68 -10.40 23.01
N LEU A 63 -8.91 -10.81 24.26
CA LEU A 63 -9.78 -11.94 24.56
C LEU A 63 -11.24 -11.51 24.57
N ALA A 64 -12.11 -12.16 23.81
CA ALA A 64 -13.48 -11.71 23.64
C ALA A 64 -14.35 -12.05 24.87
N GLY A 65 -15.15 -11.07 25.29
CA GLY A 65 -16.19 -11.25 26.30
C GLY A 65 -17.45 -11.90 25.71
N THR A 66 -18.35 -12.35 26.58
CA THR A 66 -19.61 -13.03 26.17
C THR A 66 -20.59 -12.15 25.39
N ASP A 67 -20.32 -10.85 25.24
CA ASP A 67 -21.10 -9.92 24.44
C ASP A 67 -20.41 -9.54 23.11
N GLY A 68 -19.28 -10.17 22.78
CA GLY A 68 -18.43 -9.81 21.64
C GLY A 68 -17.53 -8.61 21.87
N GLY A 69 -17.56 -8.00 23.07
CA GLY A 69 -16.72 -6.88 23.43
C GLY A 69 -15.33 -7.33 23.91
N PHE A 70 -14.33 -6.46 23.71
CA PHE A 70 -12.95 -6.74 24.15
C PHE A 70 -12.55 -5.87 25.35
N PRO A 71 -11.99 -6.46 26.42
CA PRO A 71 -11.28 -5.74 27.46
C PRO A 71 -9.90 -5.30 26.98
N ALA A 72 -9.08 -4.71 27.88
CA ALA A 72 -7.72 -4.33 27.54
C ALA A 72 -6.87 -5.53 27.11
N PRO A 73 -6.03 -5.37 26.07
CA PRO A 73 -5.27 -6.49 25.54
C PRO A 73 -4.18 -6.95 26.50
N GLY A 74 -3.95 -8.25 26.51
CA GLY A 74 -2.80 -8.89 27.15
C GLY A 74 -1.52 -8.75 26.32
N VAL A 75 -0.43 -9.34 26.84
CA VAL A 75 0.78 -9.63 26.05
C VAL A 75 0.77 -11.12 25.77
N GLY A 76 0.48 -11.49 24.53
CA GLY A 76 0.49 -12.88 24.10
C GLY A 76 1.91 -13.40 23.90
N TRP A 77 2.79 -12.55 23.38
CA TRP A 77 4.22 -12.81 23.22
C TRP A 77 4.97 -11.49 23.06
N GLU A 78 6.25 -11.43 23.44
CA GLU A 78 7.08 -10.23 23.24
C GLU A 78 8.54 -10.59 22.98
N THR A 79 9.25 -9.66 22.34
CA THR A 79 10.68 -9.78 22.07
C THR A 79 11.37 -8.43 22.17
N GLY A 80 12.68 -8.45 22.46
CA GLY A 80 13.49 -7.24 22.54
C GLY A 80 13.71 -6.58 21.18
N ALA A 81 14.34 -5.40 21.20
CA ALA A 81 14.54 -4.62 19.98
C ALA A 81 15.47 -5.30 18.95
N GLY A 82 15.15 -5.11 17.66
CA GLY A 82 15.98 -5.56 16.53
C GLY A 82 15.87 -7.05 16.19
N ASN A 83 14.81 -7.72 16.64
CA ASN A 83 14.56 -9.13 16.32
C ASN A 83 13.62 -9.31 15.11
N PHE A 84 12.64 -8.42 14.95
CA PHE A 84 11.62 -8.47 13.90
C PHE A 84 11.31 -7.06 13.41
N TRP A 85 10.68 -7.00 12.24
CA TRP A 85 10.22 -5.78 11.60
C TRP A 85 8.89 -6.08 10.91
N ALA A 86 7.84 -5.33 11.27
CA ALA A 86 6.47 -5.61 10.85
C ALA A 86 6.25 -5.52 9.32
N ASP A 87 7.03 -4.70 8.62
CA ASP A 87 7.03 -4.54 7.16
C ASP A 87 7.72 -5.70 6.43
N HIS A 88 8.54 -6.48 7.14
CA HIS A 88 9.15 -7.71 6.64
C HIS A 88 8.26 -8.94 6.88
N MET A 89 7.03 -8.76 7.38
CA MET A 89 6.16 -9.87 7.80
C MET A 89 4.85 -9.95 7.01
N LYS A 90 4.49 -11.16 6.58
CA LYS A 90 3.13 -11.55 6.18
C LYS A 90 2.60 -12.49 7.25
N ARG A 91 1.68 -11.99 8.08
CA ARG A 91 1.18 -12.65 9.29
C ARG A 91 -0.12 -13.37 9.00
N LEU A 92 -0.29 -14.53 9.61
CA LEU A 92 -1.40 -15.46 9.43
C LEU A 92 -1.75 -16.05 10.80
N THR A 93 -2.99 -16.48 10.95
CA THR A 93 -3.45 -17.24 12.11
C THR A 93 -4.27 -18.44 11.65
N GLY A 94 -4.28 -19.47 12.48
CA GLY A 94 -4.94 -20.75 12.23
C GLY A 94 -4.55 -21.78 13.30
N ASP A 95 -5.24 -22.92 13.36
CA ASP A 95 -4.84 -24.05 14.20
C ASP A 95 -3.81 -24.90 13.42
N PHE A 96 -2.52 -24.56 13.51
CA PHE A 96 -1.48 -25.15 12.66
C PHE A 96 -1.03 -26.52 13.16
N ASP A 97 -1.25 -26.88 14.43
CA ASP A 97 -0.86 -28.17 15.00
C ASP A 97 -2.05 -29.11 15.30
N GLY A 98 -3.28 -28.61 15.25
CA GLY A 98 -4.54 -29.38 15.33
C GLY A 98 -4.99 -29.64 16.77
N ASP A 99 -4.58 -28.79 17.72
CA ASP A 99 -4.92 -28.93 19.13
C ASP A 99 -6.21 -28.21 19.54
N GLY A 100 -6.82 -27.47 18.61
CA GLY A 100 -8.04 -26.68 18.81
C GLY A 100 -7.81 -25.29 19.40
N ILE A 101 -6.56 -24.86 19.59
CA ILE A 101 -6.18 -23.52 20.00
C ILE A 101 -5.57 -22.79 18.81
N GLY A 102 -5.92 -21.51 18.66
CA GLY A 102 -5.33 -20.68 17.61
C GLY A 102 -3.81 -20.50 17.77
N ASP A 103 -3.10 -20.61 16.65
CA ASP A 103 -1.69 -20.32 16.52
C ASP A 103 -1.45 -19.08 15.66
N ILE A 104 -0.20 -18.61 15.60
CA ILE A 104 0.23 -17.56 14.68
C ILE A 104 1.37 -18.05 13.81
N ALA A 105 1.34 -17.71 12.54
CA ALA A 105 2.47 -17.85 11.64
C ALA A 105 2.83 -16.52 10.99
N ALA A 106 4.08 -16.36 10.57
CA ALA A 106 4.49 -15.24 9.73
C ALA A 106 5.61 -15.64 8.77
N PHE A 107 5.42 -15.37 7.48
CA PHE A 107 6.54 -15.29 6.56
C PHE A 107 7.35 -14.04 6.83
N TYR A 108 8.67 -14.20 6.91
CA TYR A 108 9.64 -13.15 7.16
C TYR A 108 10.62 -13.05 5.98
N GLY A 109 10.67 -11.89 5.34
CA GLY A 109 11.62 -11.58 4.25
C GLY A 109 12.92 -10.98 4.79
N TYR A 110 14.06 -11.54 4.37
CA TYR A 110 15.38 -11.02 4.71
C TYR A 110 16.01 -10.26 3.54
N ASP A 111 16.87 -9.29 3.84
CA ASP A 111 17.59 -8.48 2.85
C ASP A 111 18.52 -9.31 1.95
N ASP A 112 18.95 -10.48 2.40
CA ASP A 112 19.74 -11.43 1.62
C ASP A 112 18.90 -12.25 0.62
N GLY A 113 17.58 -12.03 0.58
CA GLY A 113 16.63 -12.73 -0.28
C GLY A 113 16.09 -14.05 0.31
N ARG A 114 16.46 -14.41 1.54
CA ARG A 114 15.85 -15.55 2.25
C ARG A 114 14.41 -15.23 2.66
N VAL A 115 13.55 -16.25 2.62
CA VAL A 115 12.20 -16.18 3.21
C VAL A 115 12.06 -17.29 4.24
N THR A 116 11.55 -16.98 5.43
CA THR A 116 11.35 -17.96 6.51
C THR A 116 9.95 -17.83 7.07
N ALA A 117 9.20 -18.94 7.18
CA ALA A 117 8.00 -18.96 8.00
C ALA A 117 8.41 -19.25 9.45
N PHE A 118 7.87 -18.46 10.37
CA PHE A 118 7.93 -18.68 11.80
C PHE A 118 6.55 -19.03 12.31
N THR A 119 6.45 -20.00 13.22
CA THR A 119 5.20 -20.35 13.91
C THR A 119 5.35 -20.11 15.42
N TRP A 120 4.31 -19.56 16.03
CA TRP A 120 4.11 -19.39 17.47
C TRP A 120 2.88 -20.20 17.87
N LEU A 121 3.09 -21.31 18.59
CA LEU A 121 1.99 -22.14 19.05
C LEU A 121 1.22 -21.48 20.19
N GLY A 122 -0.11 -21.55 20.15
CA GLY A 122 -1.00 -21.13 21.22
C GLY A 122 -0.76 -21.93 22.50
N ARG A 123 -1.09 -21.34 23.66
CA ARG A 123 -1.02 -22.02 24.95
C ARG A 123 -2.38 -22.29 25.58
N GLY A 124 -3.46 -21.81 24.96
CA GLY A 124 -4.82 -21.91 25.48
C GLY A 124 -5.07 -21.02 26.70
N ASP A 125 -4.32 -19.93 26.85
CA ASP A 125 -4.52 -18.92 27.90
C ASP A 125 -4.42 -17.48 27.37
N GLY A 126 -4.51 -17.31 26.04
CA GLY A 126 -4.30 -16.03 25.37
C GLY A 126 -2.83 -15.66 25.16
N THR A 127 -1.90 -16.58 25.42
CA THR A 127 -0.46 -16.40 25.17
C THR A 127 0.12 -17.46 24.24
N PHE A 128 1.32 -17.21 23.73
CA PHE A 128 2.00 -18.06 22.75
C PHE A 128 3.35 -18.59 23.24
N ALA A 129 3.78 -19.71 22.67
CA ALA A 129 5.12 -20.24 22.83
C ALA A 129 6.19 -19.36 22.14
N GLY A 130 7.46 -19.65 22.42
CA GLY A 130 8.54 -19.07 21.64
C GLY A 130 8.50 -19.61 20.21
N HIS A 131 8.73 -18.74 19.22
CA HIS A 131 8.69 -19.17 17.83
C HIS A 131 9.77 -20.16 17.46
N PHE A 132 9.51 -20.91 16.39
CA PHE A 132 10.49 -21.70 15.68
C PHE A 132 10.35 -21.48 14.18
N SER A 133 11.41 -21.79 13.42
CA SER A 133 11.35 -21.77 11.96
C SER A 133 10.58 -22.98 11.48
N SER A 134 9.36 -22.76 10.97
CA SER A 134 8.44 -23.79 10.49
C SER A 134 8.64 -24.12 9.02
N TRP A 135 9.22 -23.21 8.24
CA TRP A 135 9.63 -23.41 6.85
C TRP A 135 10.70 -22.39 6.43
N THR A 136 11.57 -22.73 5.47
CA THR A 136 12.57 -21.77 4.93
C THR A 136 12.85 -22.01 3.46
N ALA A 137 12.85 -20.95 2.68
CA ALA A 137 13.41 -20.90 1.33
C ALA A 137 14.75 -20.16 1.32
N ALA A 138 15.75 -20.77 0.69
CA ALA A 138 17.05 -20.15 0.46
C ALA A 138 16.94 -18.94 -0.50
N PRO A 139 17.90 -17.99 -0.45
CA PRO A 139 17.95 -16.87 -1.38
C PRO A 139 17.79 -17.27 -2.85
N GLY A 140 16.94 -16.53 -3.56
CA GLY A 140 16.67 -16.74 -4.99
C GLY A 140 15.61 -17.79 -5.30
N ASN A 141 15.10 -18.54 -4.31
CA ASN A 141 13.99 -19.47 -4.53
C ASN A 141 12.62 -18.80 -4.46
N TRP A 142 12.47 -17.80 -3.59
CA TRP A 142 11.24 -17.06 -3.35
C TRP A 142 11.55 -15.57 -3.16
N THR A 143 10.74 -14.71 -3.74
CA THR A 143 10.77 -13.26 -3.54
C THR A 143 9.62 -12.87 -2.61
N PHE A 144 9.96 -12.37 -1.42
CA PHE A 144 8.97 -12.01 -0.39
C PHE A 144 7.88 -11.04 -0.90
N ALA A 145 8.25 -10.05 -1.71
CA ALA A 145 7.33 -9.06 -2.24
C ALA A 145 6.26 -9.66 -3.18
N ASN A 146 6.54 -10.81 -3.79
CA ASN A 146 5.68 -11.44 -4.80
C ASN A 146 4.66 -12.40 -4.17
N MET A 147 4.68 -12.56 -2.84
CA MET A 147 3.83 -13.49 -2.11
C MET A 147 2.56 -12.81 -1.57
N THR A 148 1.41 -13.44 -1.74
CA THR A 148 0.17 -13.15 -0.98
C THR A 148 -0.26 -14.44 -0.31
N ALA A 149 -0.35 -14.45 1.02
CA ALA A 149 -0.54 -15.69 1.77
C ALA A 149 -1.88 -15.71 2.51
N GLU A 150 -2.49 -16.88 2.57
CA GLU A 150 -3.76 -17.16 3.22
C GLU A 150 -3.63 -18.44 4.04
N ALA A 151 -4.38 -18.56 5.14
CA ALA A 151 -4.41 -19.74 5.99
C ALA A 151 -5.82 -20.33 6.11
N GLY A 152 -5.90 -21.66 6.17
CA GLY A 152 -7.14 -22.43 6.32
C GLY A 152 -6.92 -23.93 6.10
N ASP A 153 -7.81 -24.79 6.59
CA ASP A 153 -7.73 -26.25 6.42
C ASP A 153 -8.10 -26.66 4.98
N PHE A 154 -7.17 -26.45 4.06
CA PHE A 154 -7.39 -26.69 2.62
C PHE A 154 -7.48 -28.18 2.27
N ASN A 155 -7.06 -29.09 3.16
CA ASN A 155 -7.02 -30.52 2.87
C ASN A 155 -8.03 -31.35 3.71
N GLY A 156 -8.62 -30.77 4.75
CA GLY A 156 -9.66 -31.36 5.59
C GLY A 156 -9.12 -32.29 6.68
N ASP A 157 -7.87 -32.10 7.13
CA ASP A 157 -7.26 -32.94 8.16
C ASP A 157 -7.32 -32.35 9.57
N GLY A 158 -8.02 -31.23 9.73
CA GLY A 158 -8.22 -30.53 10.99
C GLY A 158 -7.05 -29.64 11.40
N ARG A 159 -6.11 -29.35 10.49
CA ARG A 159 -5.06 -28.35 10.69
C ARG A 159 -5.14 -27.30 9.60
N ASP A 160 -5.04 -26.04 9.98
CA ASP A 160 -4.97 -24.96 9.02
C ASP A 160 -3.65 -25.07 8.25
N ASP A 161 -3.72 -25.05 6.93
CA ASP A 161 -2.60 -25.03 5.99
C ASP A 161 -2.27 -23.59 5.59
N ILE A 162 -1.28 -23.40 4.72
CA ILE A 162 -1.00 -22.10 4.09
C ILE A 162 -1.04 -22.21 2.57
N ALA A 163 -1.81 -21.34 1.92
CA ALA A 163 -1.80 -21.12 0.49
C ALA A 163 -1.08 -19.80 0.18
N VAL A 164 -0.12 -19.82 -0.74
CA VAL A 164 0.65 -18.64 -1.15
C VAL A 164 0.51 -18.42 -2.65
N TRP A 165 -0.17 -17.34 -3.01
CA TRP A 165 -0.14 -16.83 -4.37
C TRP A 165 1.20 -16.17 -4.64
N TYR A 166 1.83 -16.53 -5.75
CA TYR A 166 3.14 -16.05 -6.16
C TYR A 166 3.09 -15.45 -7.56
N ASP A 167 3.31 -14.14 -7.64
CA ASP A 167 3.38 -13.32 -8.87
C ASP A 167 4.78 -13.43 -9.47
N TYR A 168 4.96 -14.14 -10.58
CA TYR A 168 6.26 -14.19 -11.25
C TYR A 168 6.47 -12.97 -12.15
N ASP A 169 7.70 -12.46 -12.21
CA ASP A 169 8.06 -11.29 -13.03
C ASP A 169 7.78 -11.47 -14.55
N ASN A 170 7.56 -12.70 -15.01
CA ASN A 170 7.17 -13.00 -16.39
C ASN A 170 5.65 -12.95 -16.63
N GLY A 171 4.86 -12.57 -15.62
CA GLY A 171 3.40 -12.51 -15.66
C GLY A 171 2.69 -13.84 -15.40
N ASP A 172 3.42 -14.93 -15.14
CA ASP A 172 2.80 -16.17 -14.68
C ASP A 172 2.44 -16.05 -13.19
N ASP A 173 1.35 -16.72 -12.80
CA ASP A 173 0.86 -16.75 -11.43
C ASP A 173 0.80 -18.21 -10.96
N LYS A 174 1.27 -18.48 -9.74
CA LYS A 174 1.08 -19.80 -9.12
C LYS A 174 0.53 -19.67 -7.71
N LEU A 175 -0.40 -20.55 -7.39
CA LEU A 175 -0.78 -20.82 -6.01
C LEU A 175 0.04 -22.03 -5.53
N PHE A 176 0.69 -21.87 -4.39
CA PHE A 176 1.43 -22.92 -3.73
C PHE A 176 0.76 -23.25 -2.39
N THR A 177 0.53 -24.53 -2.11
CA THR A 177 0.04 -24.95 -0.80
C THR A 177 1.18 -25.57 0.02
N LEU A 178 1.29 -25.16 1.28
CA LEU A 178 2.18 -25.70 2.30
C LEU A 178 1.31 -26.39 3.35
N LEU A 179 1.30 -27.73 3.35
CA LEU A 179 0.48 -28.48 4.31
C LEU A 179 1.08 -28.43 5.71
N ALA A 180 0.24 -28.21 6.71
CA ALA A 180 0.63 -28.16 8.11
C ALA A 180 0.85 -29.57 8.69
N ARG A 181 1.81 -29.64 9.60
CA ARG A 181 2.21 -30.86 10.30
C ARG A 181 1.81 -30.72 11.77
N ALA A 182 1.60 -31.85 12.43
CA ALA A 182 1.25 -31.90 13.86
C ALA A 182 2.30 -31.32 14.84
N ASP A 183 3.36 -30.69 14.35
CA ASP A 183 4.31 -29.91 15.14
C ASP A 183 4.17 -28.39 14.94
N GLY A 184 3.12 -27.94 14.24
CA GLY A 184 2.90 -26.54 13.82
C GLY A 184 3.82 -26.08 12.69
N GLY A 185 4.68 -26.97 12.17
CA GLY A 185 5.56 -26.70 11.05
C GLY A 185 4.91 -27.03 9.71
N PHE A 186 5.49 -26.54 8.62
CA PHE A 186 4.94 -26.76 7.28
C PHE A 186 5.80 -27.70 6.44
N SER A 187 5.14 -28.50 5.62
CA SER A 187 5.76 -29.37 4.62
C SER A 187 6.36 -28.56 3.45
N SER A 188 7.06 -29.24 2.54
CA SER A 188 7.48 -28.60 1.29
C SER A 188 6.26 -28.21 0.47
N HIS A 189 6.24 -26.98 -0.04
CA HIS A 189 5.16 -26.53 -0.92
C HIS A 189 5.04 -27.37 -2.20
N PHE A 190 3.84 -27.42 -2.76
CA PHE A 190 3.58 -27.89 -4.12
C PHE A 190 2.69 -26.89 -4.86
N SER A 191 2.77 -26.88 -6.19
CA SER A 191 1.90 -26.01 -7.00
C SER A 191 0.48 -26.57 -6.98
N SER A 192 -0.43 -25.86 -6.32
CA SER A 192 -1.83 -26.25 -6.14
C SER A 192 -2.75 -25.73 -7.22
N PHE A 193 -2.36 -24.63 -7.88
CA PHE A 193 -3.01 -24.03 -9.05
C PHE A 193 -2.02 -23.15 -9.82
N GLU A 194 -2.25 -22.94 -11.12
CA GLU A 194 -1.38 -22.11 -11.96
C GLU A 194 -2.13 -21.38 -13.07
N ARG A 195 -1.57 -20.22 -13.44
CA ARG A 195 -1.99 -19.37 -14.56
C ARG A 195 -0.77 -18.86 -15.30
N THR A 196 -0.94 -18.67 -16.59
CA THR A 196 0.07 -18.09 -17.45
C THR A 196 -0.21 -16.61 -17.69
N GLU A 197 0.80 -15.84 -18.08
CA GLU A 197 0.62 -14.44 -18.52
C GLU A 197 -0.52 -14.29 -19.55
N ALA A 198 -0.68 -15.29 -20.43
CA ALA A 198 -1.70 -15.31 -21.47
C ALA A 198 -3.14 -15.35 -20.93
N ASP A 199 -3.34 -15.80 -19.69
CA ASP A 199 -4.65 -15.80 -19.02
C ASP A 199 -5.04 -14.40 -18.52
N GLY A 200 -4.07 -13.47 -18.41
CA GLY A 200 -4.29 -12.06 -18.07
C GLY A 200 -4.71 -11.83 -16.62
N TRP A 201 -4.19 -12.65 -15.71
CA TRP A 201 -4.42 -12.53 -14.27
C TRP A 201 -3.38 -11.59 -13.65
N ASP A 202 -3.78 -10.88 -12.60
CA ASP A 202 -2.90 -9.99 -11.85
C ASP A 202 -3.32 -10.06 -10.38
N VAL A 203 -2.54 -10.76 -9.56
CA VAL A 203 -2.83 -10.92 -8.12
C VAL A 203 -2.94 -9.58 -7.40
N LYS A 204 -2.27 -8.52 -7.84
CA LYS A 204 -2.36 -7.19 -7.23
C LYS A 204 -3.75 -6.57 -7.39
N ARG A 205 -4.57 -7.15 -8.26
CA ARG A 205 -5.97 -6.81 -8.49
C ARG A 205 -6.93 -7.83 -7.88
N MET A 206 -6.44 -8.72 -7.03
CA MET A 206 -7.23 -9.64 -6.22
C MET A 206 -7.21 -9.24 -4.75
N LYS A 207 -8.35 -9.41 -4.08
CA LYS A 207 -8.45 -9.40 -2.61
C LYS A 207 -9.04 -10.74 -2.22
N PHE A 208 -8.37 -11.44 -1.32
CA PHE A 208 -8.72 -12.80 -0.94
C PHE A 208 -9.49 -12.88 0.37
N ALA A 209 -10.21 -13.98 0.58
CA ALA A 209 -10.76 -14.38 1.86
C ALA A 209 -10.81 -15.91 1.89
N THR A 210 -10.74 -16.50 3.08
CA THR A 210 -10.66 -17.96 3.26
C THR A 210 -11.77 -18.45 4.18
N GLY A 211 -12.43 -19.54 3.82
CA GLY A 211 -13.52 -20.16 4.57
C GLY A 211 -14.16 -21.31 3.79
N ASP A 212 -14.91 -22.18 4.45
CA ASP A 212 -15.64 -23.31 3.84
C ASP A 212 -16.91 -22.80 3.11
N PHE A 213 -16.76 -22.44 1.83
CA PHE A 213 -17.84 -21.82 1.06
C PHE A 213 -18.82 -22.85 0.47
N ASP A 214 -18.38 -24.10 0.28
CA ASP A 214 -19.21 -25.17 -0.29
C ASP A 214 -19.76 -26.18 0.75
N GLY A 215 -19.32 -26.10 2.01
CA GLY A 215 -19.83 -26.84 3.16
C GLY A 215 -19.30 -28.26 3.26
N ASP A 216 -18.13 -28.53 2.69
CA ASP A 216 -17.56 -29.87 2.64
C ASP A 216 -16.50 -30.13 3.72
N GLY A 217 -16.30 -29.16 4.61
CA GLY A 217 -15.41 -29.22 5.77
C GLY A 217 -13.97 -28.87 5.45
N ARG A 218 -13.68 -28.34 4.25
CA ARG A 218 -12.38 -27.77 3.89
C ARG A 218 -12.54 -26.27 3.69
N ASP A 219 -11.57 -25.51 4.16
CA ASP A 219 -11.52 -24.10 3.82
C ASP A 219 -11.23 -23.95 2.32
N ASP A 220 -11.93 -23.04 1.67
CA ASP A 220 -11.78 -22.65 0.28
C ASP A 220 -11.14 -21.26 0.17
N LEU A 221 -10.75 -20.85 -1.05
CA LEU A 221 -10.27 -19.50 -1.31
C LEU A 221 -11.30 -18.71 -2.12
N ALA A 222 -11.70 -17.53 -1.64
CA ALA A 222 -12.48 -16.56 -2.39
C ALA A 222 -11.60 -15.39 -2.85
N ALA A 223 -11.96 -14.77 -3.97
CA ALA A 223 -11.33 -13.55 -4.44
C ALA A 223 -12.35 -12.55 -4.98
N LEU A 224 -12.22 -11.27 -4.62
CA LEU A 224 -12.73 -10.16 -5.43
C LEU A 224 -11.64 -9.77 -6.42
N TYR A 225 -11.91 -9.89 -7.72
CA TYR A 225 -10.99 -9.51 -8.78
C TYR A 225 -11.47 -8.25 -9.50
N GLY A 226 -10.62 -7.23 -9.56
CA GLY A 226 -10.89 -6.00 -10.31
C GLY A 226 -10.25 -6.05 -11.68
N TYR A 227 -11.00 -6.13 -12.77
CA TYR A 227 -10.46 -6.10 -14.13
C TYR A 227 -9.99 -4.70 -14.54
N ALA A 228 -9.02 -4.63 -15.46
CA ALA A 228 -8.55 -3.36 -16.02
C ALA A 228 -9.65 -2.54 -16.73
N SER A 229 -10.75 -3.20 -17.15
CA SER A 229 -11.95 -2.55 -17.70
C SER A 229 -12.72 -1.72 -16.67
N GLY A 230 -12.48 -1.92 -15.37
CA GLY A 230 -13.25 -1.34 -14.27
C GLY A 230 -14.30 -2.30 -13.69
N THR A 231 -14.58 -3.42 -14.34
CA THR A 231 -15.48 -4.46 -13.82
C THR A 231 -14.86 -5.13 -12.59
N VAL A 232 -15.63 -5.37 -11.53
CA VAL A 232 -15.24 -6.25 -10.41
C VAL A 232 -16.04 -7.55 -10.46
N LYS A 233 -15.45 -8.63 -9.98
CA LYS A 233 -16.08 -9.95 -9.96
C LYS A 233 -15.63 -10.78 -8.77
N THR A 234 -16.54 -11.55 -8.18
CA THR A 234 -16.17 -12.56 -7.17
C THR A 234 -15.80 -13.89 -7.83
N MET A 235 -14.86 -14.60 -7.22
CA MET A 235 -14.40 -15.93 -7.62
C MET A 235 -14.30 -16.80 -6.38
N ALA A 236 -14.65 -18.08 -6.51
CA ALA A 236 -14.42 -19.10 -5.49
C ALA A 236 -13.54 -20.21 -6.08
N PHE A 237 -12.49 -20.58 -5.37
CA PHE A 237 -11.58 -21.67 -5.71
C PHE A 237 -11.80 -22.76 -4.66
N THR A 238 -12.58 -23.78 -5.03
CA THR A 238 -12.87 -24.86 -4.07
C THR A 238 -11.63 -25.73 -3.85
N ALA A 239 -11.39 -26.07 -2.59
CA ALA A 239 -10.26 -26.87 -2.18
C ALA A 239 -10.48 -28.35 -2.48
N LYS A 240 -9.39 -29.06 -2.73
CA LYS A 240 -9.37 -30.49 -3.02
C LYS A 240 -8.78 -31.24 -1.81
N PRO A 241 -9.07 -32.54 -1.64
CA PRO A 241 -8.53 -33.33 -0.52
C PRO A 241 -7.00 -33.43 -0.43
N ASP A 242 -6.27 -32.97 -1.45
CA ASP A 242 -4.80 -32.89 -1.43
C ASP A 242 -4.27 -31.52 -1.00
N GLY A 243 -5.14 -30.57 -0.62
CA GLY A 243 -4.81 -29.17 -0.36
C GLY A 243 -4.65 -28.32 -1.63
N GLY A 244 -4.92 -28.89 -2.81
CA GLY A 244 -4.93 -28.17 -4.07
C GLY A 244 -6.24 -27.41 -4.30
N PHE A 245 -6.30 -26.59 -5.34
CA PHE A 245 -7.53 -25.85 -5.68
C PHE A 245 -8.08 -26.24 -7.07
N ASN A 246 -9.39 -26.11 -7.24
CA ASN A 246 -10.08 -26.28 -8.52
C ASN A 246 -10.01 -25.00 -9.38
N GLU A 247 -10.43 -25.14 -10.63
CA GLU A 247 -10.74 -24.00 -11.48
C GLU A 247 -11.82 -23.12 -10.83
N PRO A 248 -11.64 -21.79 -10.77
CA PRO A 248 -12.51 -20.95 -9.98
C PRO A 248 -13.88 -20.79 -10.62
N VAL A 249 -14.89 -20.90 -9.77
CA VAL A 249 -16.26 -20.56 -10.14
C VAL A 249 -16.41 -19.05 -10.08
N ARG A 250 -16.83 -18.46 -11.20
CA ARG A 250 -17.06 -17.02 -11.32
C ARG A 250 -18.46 -16.67 -10.85
N GLY A 251 -18.53 -15.78 -9.87
CA GLY A 251 -19.77 -15.32 -9.26
C GLY A 251 -20.23 -13.95 -9.75
N TRP A 252 -20.76 -13.20 -8.80
CA TRP A 252 -21.24 -11.83 -8.89
C TRP A 252 -20.29 -10.92 -9.67
N GLU A 253 -20.85 -10.01 -10.46
CA GLU A 253 -20.09 -9.02 -11.23
C GLU A 253 -20.74 -7.63 -11.19
N SER A 254 -19.92 -6.59 -11.30
CA SER A 254 -20.40 -5.20 -11.36
C SER A 254 -19.43 -4.27 -12.09
N ASP A 255 -19.98 -3.40 -12.93
CA ASP A 255 -19.26 -2.27 -13.54
C ASP A 255 -19.39 -0.96 -12.73
N GLY A 256 -20.18 -0.98 -11.65
CA GLY A 256 -20.45 0.20 -10.81
C GLY A 256 -19.65 0.24 -9.52
N TRP A 257 -18.88 -0.80 -9.23
CA TRP A 257 -18.03 -0.89 -8.04
C TRP A 257 -16.62 -0.44 -8.32
N ASN A 258 -16.04 0.26 -7.34
CA ASN A 258 -14.62 0.55 -7.36
C ASN A 258 -13.87 -0.47 -6.49
N PHE A 259 -13.05 -1.30 -7.13
CA PHE A 259 -12.20 -2.29 -6.47
C PHE A 259 -11.39 -1.72 -5.30
N SER A 260 -10.87 -0.49 -5.40
CA SER A 260 -10.02 0.09 -4.36
C SER A 260 -10.77 0.43 -3.08
N ARG A 261 -12.10 0.47 -3.12
CA ARG A 261 -12.97 0.85 -2.00
C ARG A 261 -13.61 -0.34 -1.33
N ALA A 262 -13.27 -1.53 -1.80
CA ALA A 262 -13.72 -2.79 -1.26
C ALA A 262 -12.59 -3.46 -0.46
N THR A 263 -12.95 -4.13 0.62
CA THR A 263 -12.16 -5.21 1.23
C THR A 263 -13.07 -6.37 1.50
N VAL A 264 -12.60 -7.59 1.26
CA VAL A 264 -13.39 -8.81 1.49
C VAL A 264 -12.98 -9.51 2.78
N HIS A 265 -13.92 -10.24 3.35
CA HIS A 265 -13.86 -10.99 4.60
C HIS A 265 -14.72 -12.24 4.45
N ALA A 266 -14.44 -13.27 5.22
CA ALA A 266 -15.22 -14.50 5.20
C ALA A 266 -15.59 -14.98 6.60
N GLY A 267 -16.81 -15.48 6.73
CA GLY A 267 -17.33 -16.07 7.96
C GLY A 267 -18.78 -16.42 7.84
N ASP A 268 -19.24 -17.33 8.68
CA ASP A 268 -20.63 -17.78 8.69
C ASP A 268 -21.48 -16.84 9.53
N PHE A 269 -21.95 -15.79 8.89
CA PHE A 269 -22.73 -14.76 9.58
C PHE A 269 -24.14 -15.27 9.90
N ASP A 270 -24.66 -16.27 9.20
CA ASP A 270 -26.05 -16.73 9.32
C ASP A 270 -26.24 -18.08 10.04
N GLY A 271 -25.14 -18.75 10.38
CA GLY A 271 -25.08 -19.97 11.15
C GLY A 271 -25.51 -21.22 10.37
N ASP A 272 -25.47 -21.19 9.03
CA ASP A 272 -25.85 -22.34 8.19
C ASP A 272 -24.79 -23.45 8.13
N GLY A 273 -23.61 -23.20 8.68
CA GLY A 273 -22.45 -24.09 8.72
C GLY A 273 -21.49 -23.90 7.55
N ARG A 274 -21.77 -22.98 6.62
CA ARG A 274 -20.88 -22.55 5.55
C ARG A 274 -20.46 -21.12 5.79
N ASP A 275 -19.23 -20.81 5.42
CA ASP A 275 -18.76 -19.44 5.48
C ASP A 275 -19.34 -18.61 4.35
N ASP A 276 -19.76 -17.39 4.64
CA ASP A 276 -20.15 -16.40 3.63
C ASP A 276 -18.94 -15.58 3.16
N LEU A 277 -19.03 -15.02 1.96
CA LEU A 277 -18.18 -13.89 1.56
C LEU A 277 -18.90 -12.57 1.84
N ALA A 278 -18.21 -11.67 2.54
CA ALA A 278 -18.67 -10.31 2.79
C ALA A 278 -17.65 -9.28 2.28
N ALA A 279 -18.14 -8.16 1.75
CA ALA A 279 -17.31 -7.04 1.34
C ALA A 279 -17.68 -5.79 2.16
N TRP A 280 -16.71 -5.20 2.84
CA TRP A 280 -16.81 -3.82 3.28
C TRP A 280 -16.62 -2.91 2.07
N TYR A 281 -17.58 -2.03 1.79
CA TYR A 281 -17.53 -1.07 0.70
C TYR A 281 -17.72 0.36 1.21
N ASP A 282 -16.73 1.20 0.96
CA ASP A 282 -16.77 2.64 1.23
C ASP A 282 -17.37 3.38 0.02
N TYR A 283 -18.46 4.11 0.20
CA TYR A 283 -19.18 4.83 -0.86
C TYR A 283 -18.78 6.31 -0.96
N ALA A 284 -18.92 6.90 -2.16
CA ALA A 284 -18.23 8.18 -2.49
C ALA A 284 -18.81 9.39 -1.76
N ASP A 285 -20.02 9.22 -1.25
CA ASP A 285 -20.76 10.12 -0.40
C ASP A 285 -20.42 9.94 1.10
N GLY A 286 -19.52 9.02 1.44
CA GLY A 286 -18.96 8.80 2.78
C GLY A 286 -19.78 7.88 3.69
N HIS A 287 -20.74 7.12 3.14
CA HIS A 287 -21.37 6.02 3.88
C HIS A 287 -20.64 4.71 3.59
N ASP A 288 -20.70 3.78 4.53
CA ASP A 288 -20.08 2.46 4.40
C ASP A 288 -21.15 1.38 4.47
N ALA A 289 -20.92 0.25 3.82
CA ALA A 289 -21.77 -0.93 3.96
C ALA A 289 -20.93 -2.20 4.03
N VAL A 290 -21.46 -3.20 4.73
CA VAL A 290 -20.98 -4.58 4.61
C VAL A 290 -21.99 -5.35 3.76
N ILE A 291 -21.49 -6.01 2.75
CA ILE A 291 -22.27 -6.58 1.65
C ILE A 291 -21.94 -8.06 1.55
N GLY A 292 -22.87 -8.91 1.96
CA GLY A 292 -22.77 -10.36 1.81
C GLY A 292 -23.15 -10.81 0.39
N PHE A 293 -22.60 -11.94 -0.04
CA PHE A 293 -22.92 -12.57 -1.32
C PHE A 293 -23.54 -13.95 -1.10
N GLU A 294 -24.75 -14.16 -1.63
CA GLU A 294 -25.48 -15.43 -1.50
C GLU A 294 -24.69 -16.58 -2.12
N LEU A 295 -24.53 -17.69 -1.41
CA LEU A 295 -23.83 -18.89 -1.88
C LEU A 295 -24.80 -19.90 -2.48
N ASP A 296 -24.46 -20.45 -3.65
CA ASP A 296 -25.10 -21.68 -4.14
C ASP A 296 -24.39 -22.94 -3.59
N ALA A 297 -24.87 -24.12 -4.00
CA ALA A 297 -24.36 -25.40 -3.50
C ALA A 297 -22.96 -25.75 -4.01
N ASP A 298 -22.45 -25.04 -5.02
CA ASP A 298 -21.13 -25.27 -5.63
C ASP A 298 -20.13 -24.13 -5.24
N GLY A 299 -20.43 -23.36 -4.19
CA GLY A 299 -19.59 -22.26 -3.70
C GLY A 299 -19.65 -20.97 -4.54
N LYS A 300 -20.59 -20.84 -5.48
CA LYS A 300 -20.69 -19.64 -6.32
C LYS A 300 -21.37 -18.49 -5.57
N PHE A 301 -20.64 -17.40 -5.43
CA PHE A 301 -21.17 -16.12 -4.95
C PHE A 301 -22.16 -15.48 -5.96
N GLY A 302 -23.43 -15.42 -5.60
CA GLY A 302 -24.56 -14.98 -6.41
C GLY A 302 -25.01 -13.54 -6.14
N ASN A 303 -26.28 -13.33 -5.79
CA ASN A 303 -26.76 -11.98 -5.53
C ASN A 303 -26.09 -11.40 -4.30
N ARG A 304 -26.02 -10.06 -4.25
CA ARG A 304 -25.51 -9.36 -3.07
C ARG A 304 -26.65 -8.89 -2.17
N ARG A 305 -26.41 -8.87 -0.87
CA ARG A 305 -27.29 -8.30 0.16
C ARG A 305 -26.48 -7.40 1.09
N GLU A 306 -26.99 -6.22 1.40
CA GLU A 306 -26.42 -5.39 2.46
C GLU A 306 -26.73 -6.04 3.82
N ILE A 307 -25.70 -6.50 4.51
CA ILE A 307 -25.81 -7.10 5.85
C ILE A 307 -25.54 -6.07 6.95
N LEU A 308 -24.89 -4.94 6.62
CA LEU A 308 -24.76 -3.76 7.46
C LEU A 308 -24.77 -2.49 6.61
N ASN A 309 -25.45 -1.44 7.09
CA ASN A 309 -25.41 -0.11 6.50
C ASN A 309 -25.01 0.92 7.56
N LEU A 310 -23.92 1.66 7.31
CA LEU A 310 -23.38 2.69 8.17
C LEU A 310 -23.51 4.05 7.48
N THR A 311 -24.45 4.86 7.95
CA THR A 311 -24.63 6.22 7.41
C THR A 311 -23.38 7.08 7.66
N THR A 312 -23.21 8.17 6.90
CA THR A 312 -22.17 9.19 7.14
C THR A 312 -22.14 9.71 8.58
N ALA A 313 -23.29 9.70 9.28
CA ALA A 313 -23.39 10.11 10.68
C ALA A 313 -22.78 9.11 11.68
N ALA A 314 -22.47 7.88 11.25
CA ALA A 314 -21.76 6.89 12.07
C ALA A 314 -20.31 7.30 12.34
N GLY A 315 -19.72 8.12 11.45
CA GLY A 315 -18.40 8.72 11.68
C GLY A 315 -17.22 7.75 11.59
N TYR A 316 -17.38 6.65 10.85
CA TYR A 316 -16.28 5.73 10.54
C TYR A 316 -15.59 6.12 9.23
N ASP A 317 -14.28 5.95 9.23
CA ASP A 317 -13.42 6.12 8.07
C ASP A 317 -12.73 4.77 7.82
N ARG A 318 -12.95 4.18 6.64
CA ARG A 318 -12.44 2.86 6.30
C ARG A 318 -10.91 2.78 6.38
N ASP A 319 -10.19 3.85 6.05
CA ASP A 319 -8.72 3.87 6.12
C ASP A 319 -8.19 3.77 7.56
N ARG A 320 -9.09 3.94 8.54
CA ARG A 320 -8.79 3.92 9.97
C ARG A 320 -9.34 2.68 10.65
N MET A 321 -9.72 1.67 9.86
CA MET A 321 -10.22 0.38 10.30
C MET A 321 -9.28 -0.75 9.89
N LYS A 322 -8.93 -1.61 10.84
CA LYS A 322 -8.27 -2.90 10.60
C LYS A 322 -9.23 -3.99 11.06
N ILE A 323 -9.94 -4.57 10.09
CA ILE A 323 -11.08 -5.47 10.29
C ILE A 323 -10.60 -6.93 10.35
N VAL A 324 -11.20 -7.70 11.24
CA VAL A 324 -10.98 -9.13 11.49
C VAL A 324 -12.33 -9.83 11.71
N THR A 325 -12.41 -11.12 11.41
CA THR A 325 -13.67 -11.89 11.43
C THR A 325 -13.58 -13.06 12.41
N GLY A 326 -14.69 -13.37 13.06
CA GLY A 326 -14.83 -14.53 13.95
C GLY A 326 -16.02 -14.39 14.89
N ASP A 327 -16.52 -15.50 15.42
CA ASP A 327 -17.56 -15.54 16.46
C ASP A 327 -17.03 -15.02 17.81
N TYR A 328 -17.14 -13.71 18.05
CA TYR A 328 -16.58 -13.07 19.25
C TYR A 328 -17.50 -13.20 20.46
N ASN A 329 -18.79 -13.50 20.27
CA ASN A 329 -19.76 -13.59 21.37
C ASN A 329 -20.09 -15.05 21.77
N GLY A 330 -19.69 -16.02 20.94
CA GLY A 330 -19.87 -17.46 21.14
C GLY A 330 -21.27 -17.96 20.82
N ASP A 331 -21.99 -17.28 19.92
CA ASP A 331 -23.36 -17.62 19.53
C ASP A 331 -23.45 -18.55 18.31
N GLY A 332 -22.31 -18.90 17.72
CA GLY A 332 -22.19 -19.76 16.55
C GLY A 332 -22.26 -19.02 15.22
N HIS A 333 -22.43 -17.70 15.23
CA HIS A 333 -22.36 -16.83 14.07
C HIS A 333 -21.06 -16.03 14.08
N ASP A 334 -20.34 -16.01 12.97
CA ASP A 334 -19.17 -15.16 12.86
C ASP A 334 -19.57 -13.68 12.86
N ASP A 335 -18.76 -12.87 13.52
CA ASP A 335 -18.94 -11.43 13.65
C ASP A 335 -17.84 -10.66 12.89
N LEU A 336 -17.99 -9.34 12.77
CA LEU A 336 -16.88 -8.46 12.38
C LEU A 336 -16.37 -7.67 13.57
N ALA A 337 -15.06 -7.60 13.77
CA ALA A 337 -14.42 -6.67 14.69
C ALA A 337 -13.41 -5.80 13.96
N THR A 338 -13.13 -4.62 14.52
CA THR A 338 -12.08 -3.73 14.02
C THR A 338 -11.31 -3.13 15.17
N LEU A 339 -10.01 -2.96 14.96
CA LEU A 339 -9.24 -1.91 15.63
C LEU A 339 -9.44 -0.61 14.83
N TYR A 340 -9.98 0.42 15.48
CA TYR A 340 -10.28 1.72 14.88
C TYR A 340 -9.36 2.81 15.43
N GLY A 341 -8.68 3.54 14.56
CA GLY A 341 -7.93 4.74 14.93
C GLY A 341 -8.84 5.97 14.98
N TYR A 342 -8.76 6.79 16.03
CA TYR A 342 -9.37 8.12 16.16
C TYR A 342 -8.36 9.24 15.87
N SER A 343 -8.81 10.37 15.35
CA SER A 343 -7.92 11.41 14.80
C SER A 343 -7.10 12.11 15.88
N ASP A 344 -7.48 11.92 17.13
CA ASP A 344 -6.75 12.31 18.33
C ASP A 344 -5.70 11.27 18.79
N GLY A 345 -5.47 10.22 17.99
CA GLY A 345 -4.45 9.18 18.22
C GLY A 345 -4.94 7.95 18.99
N ARG A 346 -6.16 7.96 19.55
CA ARG A 346 -6.69 6.80 20.28
C ARG A 346 -6.96 5.63 19.34
N VAL A 347 -6.78 4.41 19.82
CA VAL A 347 -7.20 3.16 19.17
C VAL A 347 -8.31 2.54 19.99
N LYS A 348 -9.34 1.98 19.34
CA LYS A 348 -10.48 1.34 19.99
C LYS A 348 -10.86 0.04 19.29
N THR A 349 -11.31 -0.96 20.04
CA THR A 349 -11.96 -2.15 19.47
C THR A 349 -13.46 -1.91 19.30
N ILE A 350 -13.98 -2.26 18.13
CA ILE A 350 -15.40 -2.12 17.79
C ILE A 350 -15.87 -3.43 17.14
N THR A 351 -16.94 -4.00 17.67
CA THR A 351 -17.53 -5.26 17.18
C THR A 351 -18.89 -5.01 16.57
N PHE A 352 -19.22 -5.73 15.50
CA PHE A 352 -20.50 -5.77 14.83
C PHE A 352 -20.98 -7.21 14.85
N THR A 353 -21.65 -7.59 15.93
CA THR A 353 -22.08 -8.99 16.11
C THR A 353 -23.13 -9.37 15.07
N ALA A 354 -23.08 -10.58 14.53
CA ALA A 354 -24.10 -11.10 13.65
C ALA A 354 -25.43 -11.31 14.37
N LYS A 355 -26.48 -11.47 13.57
CA LYS A 355 -27.81 -11.90 14.00
C LYS A 355 -28.08 -13.23 13.29
N ALA A 356 -29.04 -13.98 13.82
CA ALA A 356 -29.50 -15.23 13.22
C ALA A 356 -30.03 -15.14 11.77
N ASP A 357 -30.11 -13.95 11.16
CA ASP A 357 -30.46 -13.77 9.76
C ASP A 357 -29.26 -13.34 8.88
N GLY A 358 -28.02 -13.44 9.38
CA GLY A 358 -26.81 -13.02 8.68
C GLY A 358 -26.55 -11.51 8.66
N SER A 359 -27.49 -10.68 9.14
CA SER A 359 -27.26 -9.24 9.21
C SER A 359 -26.50 -8.85 10.48
N LEU A 360 -25.69 -7.80 10.43
CA LEU A 360 -24.92 -7.36 11.59
C LEU A 360 -25.74 -6.39 12.48
N ASN A 361 -25.47 -6.43 13.78
CA ASN A 361 -25.93 -5.46 14.76
C ASN A 361 -25.18 -4.12 14.61
N GLY A 362 -25.64 -3.10 15.33
CA GLY A 362 -24.90 -1.82 15.44
C GLY A 362 -23.57 -1.99 16.17
N SER A 363 -22.69 -0.99 16.04
CA SER A 363 -21.34 -1.03 16.61
C SER A 363 -21.34 -1.11 18.15
N LEU A 364 -20.71 -2.17 18.67
CA LEU A 364 -20.35 -2.34 20.07
C LEU A 364 -18.94 -1.80 20.30
N HIS A 365 -18.83 -0.65 20.98
CA HIS A 365 -17.56 -0.05 21.33
C HIS A 365 -17.06 -0.63 22.66
N SER A 366 -15.86 -1.21 22.67
CA SER A 366 -15.31 -1.85 23.86
C SER A 366 -14.01 -1.17 24.31
N TRP A 367 -12.87 -1.86 24.34
CA TRP A 367 -11.60 -1.31 24.79
C TRP A 367 -11.16 -0.08 24.02
N GLU A 368 -10.51 0.85 24.72
CA GLU A 368 -9.90 2.05 24.16
C GLU A 368 -8.51 2.26 24.78
N SER A 369 -7.54 2.62 23.95
CA SER A 369 -6.20 2.95 24.39
C SER A 369 -6.19 4.22 25.25
N THR A 370 -5.45 4.19 26.36
CA THR A 370 -5.06 5.40 27.09
C THR A 370 -3.92 6.12 26.36
N GLY A 371 -3.95 7.46 26.30
CA GLY A 371 -2.99 8.27 25.52
C GLY A 371 -1.52 7.89 25.69
N ASP A 372 -0.79 7.95 24.57
CA ASP A 372 0.65 7.70 24.34
C ASP A 372 1.13 6.22 24.27
N ASN A 373 0.32 5.23 24.62
CA ASN A 373 0.77 3.82 24.66
C ASN A 373 0.43 2.99 23.42
N TRP A 374 -0.45 3.50 22.55
CA TRP A 374 -0.86 2.83 21.32
C TRP A 374 -0.97 3.84 20.18
N THR A 375 -0.54 3.45 19.00
CA THR A 375 -0.80 4.19 17.75
C THR A 375 -1.35 3.25 16.71
N PHE A 376 -2.37 3.71 15.98
CA PHE A 376 -3.06 2.92 14.98
C PHE A 376 -2.14 2.33 13.92
N ASP A 377 -1.13 3.08 13.46
CA ASP A 377 -0.24 2.61 12.39
C ASP A 377 0.62 1.41 12.80
N ARG A 378 0.92 1.31 14.10
CA ARG A 378 1.79 0.28 14.70
C ARG A 378 1.08 -1.02 15.09
N VAL A 379 -0.24 -1.10 14.96
CA VAL A 379 -0.99 -2.32 15.26
C VAL A 379 -1.30 -3.06 13.97
N HIS A 380 -0.94 -4.33 13.89
CA HIS A 380 -1.18 -5.17 12.72
C HIS A 380 -1.95 -6.42 13.14
N PRO A 381 -3.30 -6.39 13.06
CA PRO A 381 -4.11 -7.56 13.33
C PRO A 381 -3.69 -8.73 12.45
N ILE A 382 -3.74 -9.90 13.05
CA ILE A 382 -3.40 -11.17 12.42
C ILE A 382 -4.72 -11.86 12.12
N GLU A 383 -4.91 -12.20 10.86
CA GLU A 383 -6.13 -12.80 10.31
C GLU A 383 -5.71 -13.97 9.41
N ARG A 384 -6.63 -14.85 9.03
CA ARG A 384 -6.41 -15.84 7.96
C ARG A 384 -6.00 -15.18 6.64
N TYR A 385 -6.28 -13.88 6.51
CA TYR A 385 -6.00 -13.01 5.37
C TYR A 385 -4.72 -12.17 5.49
N SER A 386 -3.99 -12.01 4.38
CA SER A 386 -2.91 -11.03 4.30
C SER A 386 -2.90 -10.15 3.03
N SER A 387 -3.92 -9.28 2.81
CA SER A 387 -3.59 -8.05 2.05
C SER A 387 -2.95 -7.02 2.95
N HIS A 388 -1.74 -6.63 2.58
CA HIS A 388 -1.27 -5.28 2.85
C HIS A 388 -2.33 -4.28 2.34
N PRO A 389 -2.64 -3.17 3.04
CA PRO A 389 -3.11 -1.99 2.34
C PRO A 389 -2.07 -1.76 1.24
N GLY A 390 -2.48 -1.87 -0.03
CA GLY A 390 -1.52 -1.84 -1.14
C GLY A 390 -0.58 -0.66 -0.94
N LEU A 391 0.73 -0.89 -1.08
CA LEU A 391 1.68 0.21 -1.04
C LEU A 391 1.18 1.30 -2.02
N PRO A 392 1.32 2.59 -1.69
CA PRO A 392 0.96 3.64 -2.63
C PRO A 392 1.68 3.39 -3.95
N LEU A 393 1.05 3.67 -5.09
CA LEU A 393 1.74 3.62 -6.37
C LEU A 393 2.93 4.58 -6.35
N CYS A 394 4.04 4.18 -6.95
CA CYS A 394 5.22 5.02 -6.96
C CYS A 394 4.90 6.39 -7.60
N PRO A 395 5.33 7.49 -6.94
CA PRO A 395 5.05 8.82 -7.45
C PRO A 395 5.82 9.05 -8.77
N THR A 396 5.24 9.87 -9.64
CA THR A 396 5.93 10.42 -10.80
C THR A 396 6.95 11.43 -10.28
N VAL A 397 8.23 11.13 -10.45
CA VAL A 397 9.30 11.92 -9.83
C VAL A 397 9.70 13.10 -10.72
N PHE A 398 9.63 14.30 -10.17
CA PHE A 398 10.13 15.53 -10.79
C PHE A 398 11.49 15.90 -10.21
N GLY A 399 12.52 15.88 -11.04
CA GLY A 399 13.87 16.27 -10.66
C GLY A 399 14.13 17.76 -10.82
N HIS A 400 15.00 18.31 -9.97
CA HIS A 400 15.40 19.71 -10.00
C HIS A 400 16.83 19.90 -9.50
N GLY A 401 17.51 20.93 -9.98
CA GLY A 401 18.83 21.31 -9.46
C GLY A 401 18.74 22.01 -8.11
N GLY A 402 19.53 21.59 -7.14
CA GLY A 402 19.62 22.32 -5.88
C GLY A 402 20.48 23.61 -5.97
N TYR A 403 20.08 24.65 -5.24
CA TYR A 403 20.76 25.96 -5.22
C TYR A 403 21.46 26.22 -3.88
N PRO A 404 22.76 26.55 -3.86
CA PRO A 404 23.41 27.01 -2.64
C PRO A 404 22.80 28.36 -2.19
N THR A 405 22.72 28.57 -0.89
CA THR A 405 22.21 29.82 -0.29
C THR A 405 23.27 30.51 0.57
N GLY A 406 22.95 31.63 1.21
CA GLY A 406 23.90 32.35 2.06
C GLY A 406 25.05 33.04 1.31
N ALA A 407 26.13 33.35 2.04
CA ALA A 407 27.22 34.19 1.54
C ALA A 407 27.90 33.55 0.32
N ASN A 408 28.06 34.31 -0.78
CA ASN A 408 28.71 33.86 -2.02
C ASN A 408 28.08 32.62 -2.67
N ALA A 409 26.78 32.39 -2.47
CA ALA A 409 26.03 31.31 -3.13
C ALA A 409 26.33 31.18 -4.63
N TRP A 410 26.36 32.32 -5.33
CA TRP A 410 26.64 32.39 -6.76
C TRP A 410 28.06 31.94 -7.17
N GLU A 411 29.05 32.00 -6.26
CA GLU A 411 30.41 31.47 -6.49
C GLU A 411 30.41 29.95 -6.46
N ARG A 412 29.63 29.40 -5.52
CA ARG A 412 29.58 27.97 -5.26
C ARG A 412 28.73 27.21 -6.24
N ASP A 413 27.68 27.84 -6.77
CA ASP A 413 26.77 27.28 -7.75
C ASP A 413 27.52 26.65 -8.96
N GLN A 414 27.38 25.33 -9.09
CA GLN A 414 27.97 24.53 -10.17
C GLN A 414 27.05 24.37 -11.41
N VAL A 415 25.97 25.16 -11.54
CA VAL A 415 25.05 25.10 -12.69
C VAL A 415 24.39 23.72 -12.81
N ARG A 416 23.59 23.31 -11.81
CA ARG A 416 23.01 21.95 -11.74
C ARG A 416 21.65 21.76 -12.40
N GLN A 417 20.97 22.85 -12.76
CA GLN A 417 19.64 22.77 -13.35
C GLN A 417 19.65 22.04 -14.69
N PRO A 418 18.63 21.24 -15.01
CA PRO A 418 18.54 20.52 -16.27
C PRO A 418 18.11 21.44 -17.42
N ASN A 419 18.67 22.65 -17.52
CA ASN A 419 18.40 23.64 -18.57
C ASN A 419 19.07 23.31 -19.92
N HIS A 420 19.74 22.18 -20.01
CA HIS A 420 20.45 21.71 -21.20
C HIS A 420 20.35 20.18 -21.30
N PRO A 421 20.55 19.58 -22.50
CA PRO A 421 20.35 18.17 -22.75
C PRO A 421 21.15 17.23 -21.84
N ALA A 422 22.40 17.56 -21.49
CA ALA A 422 23.18 16.70 -20.60
C ALA A 422 22.61 16.65 -19.16
N GLY A 423 22.12 17.79 -18.65
CA GLY A 423 21.50 17.86 -17.33
C GLY A 423 20.14 17.17 -17.30
N LEU A 424 19.36 17.32 -18.38
CA LEU A 424 18.14 16.54 -18.61
C LEU A 424 18.41 15.03 -18.56
N ALA A 425 19.42 14.58 -19.32
CA ALA A 425 19.79 13.16 -19.38
C ALA A 425 20.28 12.64 -18.02
N GLN A 426 21.00 13.47 -17.26
CA GLN A 426 21.42 13.12 -15.91
C GLN A 426 20.21 12.93 -14.98
N GLN A 427 19.25 13.85 -14.97
CA GLN A 427 18.02 13.71 -14.18
C GLN A 427 17.23 12.46 -14.59
N LYS A 428 17.11 12.19 -15.90
CA LYS A 428 16.47 10.95 -16.38
C LYS A 428 17.18 9.70 -15.86
N SER A 429 18.52 9.70 -15.88
CA SER A 429 19.33 8.58 -15.36
C SER A 429 19.19 8.36 -13.85
N TRP A 430 18.74 9.39 -13.12
CA TRP A 430 18.43 9.31 -11.69
C TRP A 430 16.99 8.86 -11.41
N GLY A 431 16.22 8.56 -12.45
CA GLY A 431 14.86 8.06 -12.36
C GLY A 431 13.80 9.17 -12.31
N ALA A 432 14.09 10.36 -12.83
CA ALA A 432 13.06 11.37 -13.03
C ALA A 432 12.13 11.02 -14.21
N ASP A 433 10.86 11.35 -14.06
CA ASP A 433 9.84 11.34 -15.12
C ASP A 433 9.57 12.75 -15.65
N GLY A 434 9.81 13.76 -14.83
CA GLY A 434 9.74 15.16 -15.22
C GLY A 434 10.87 15.97 -14.61
N VAL A 435 11.02 17.22 -15.07
CA VAL A 435 12.02 18.14 -14.51
C VAL A 435 11.47 19.55 -14.41
N GLU A 436 11.90 20.27 -13.39
CA GLU A 436 11.77 21.73 -13.33
C GLU A 436 12.96 22.39 -14.06
N ALA A 437 12.69 23.43 -14.84
CA ALA A 437 13.71 24.19 -15.56
C ALA A 437 13.31 25.65 -15.81
N ASP A 438 14.31 26.51 -15.93
CA ASP A 438 14.15 27.96 -15.96
C ASP A 438 14.15 28.53 -17.39
N LEU A 439 13.09 29.25 -17.73
CA LEU A 439 12.94 29.98 -18.99
C LEU A 439 13.19 31.48 -18.80
N GLN A 440 14.15 32.00 -19.54
CA GLN A 440 14.45 33.42 -19.65
C GLN A 440 14.32 33.93 -21.08
N LEU A 441 14.33 35.26 -21.22
CA LEU A 441 14.31 35.94 -22.51
C LEU A 441 15.52 36.84 -22.68
N THR A 442 16.18 36.72 -23.84
CA THR A 442 17.25 37.64 -24.24
C THR A 442 16.73 39.06 -24.42
N LYS A 443 17.63 40.00 -24.68
CA LYS A 443 17.28 41.41 -24.93
C LYS A 443 16.09 41.56 -25.89
N ASP A 444 15.16 42.41 -25.49
CA ASP A 444 13.90 42.69 -26.19
C ASP A 444 13.07 41.44 -26.54
N GLY A 445 13.22 40.34 -25.78
CA GLY A 445 12.45 39.12 -25.99
C GLY A 445 12.78 38.40 -27.29
N THR A 446 13.94 38.67 -27.88
CA THR A 446 14.30 38.14 -29.21
C THR A 446 14.47 36.63 -29.25
N LYS A 447 14.69 35.97 -28.11
CA LYS A 447 14.82 34.52 -28.00
C LYS A 447 14.45 34.03 -26.60
N GLY A 448 13.63 32.98 -26.53
CA GLY A 448 13.45 32.15 -25.32
C GLY A 448 14.63 31.22 -25.14
N VAL A 449 15.27 31.25 -23.97
CA VAL A 449 16.46 30.45 -23.65
C VAL A 449 16.32 29.80 -22.28
N MET A 450 16.84 28.57 -22.16
CA MET A 450 16.84 27.82 -20.91
C MET A 450 18.10 28.14 -20.12
N TRP A 451 17.94 28.84 -19.00
CA TRP A 451 19.05 29.30 -18.17
C TRP A 451 18.53 29.81 -16.84
N HIS A 452 19.17 29.43 -15.73
CA HIS A 452 18.66 29.74 -14.39
C HIS A 452 19.22 31.03 -13.78
N ASN A 453 20.46 31.39 -14.10
CA ASN A 453 21.10 32.57 -13.52
C ASN A 453 20.61 33.84 -14.22
N THR A 454 20.37 34.92 -13.47
CA THR A 454 20.02 36.26 -14.02
C THR A 454 21.07 36.78 -15.03
N THR A 455 22.31 36.30 -14.92
CA THR A 455 23.45 36.69 -15.77
C THR A 455 24.04 35.49 -16.52
N THR A 456 24.83 35.75 -17.56
CA THR A 456 25.68 34.78 -18.27
C THR A 456 26.87 34.27 -17.43
N ARG A 457 26.83 34.47 -16.11
CA ARG A 457 27.85 34.00 -15.20
C ARG A 457 27.85 32.48 -15.14
N GLY A 458 29.03 31.88 -15.26
CA GLY A 458 29.17 30.43 -15.43
C GLY A 458 29.17 30.00 -16.90
N LEU A 459 29.15 30.97 -17.82
CA LEU A 459 29.39 30.77 -19.25
C LEU A 459 30.68 31.45 -19.67
N THR A 460 31.28 30.95 -20.74
CA THR A 460 32.40 31.60 -21.43
C THR A 460 32.06 33.03 -21.87
N GLY A 461 33.08 33.89 -21.88
CA GLY A 461 32.96 35.31 -22.27
C GLY A 461 32.71 36.26 -21.09
N THR A 462 32.25 37.48 -21.37
CA THR A 462 32.06 38.47 -20.31
C THR A 462 30.68 38.30 -19.65
N SER A 463 30.61 38.35 -18.32
CA SER A 463 29.34 38.29 -17.59
C SER A 463 28.44 39.50 -17.92
N ARG A 464 27.20 39.23 -18.30
CA ARG A 464 26.13 40.20 -18.65
C ARG A 464 24.79 39.68 -18.17
N ASN A 465 23.82 40.56 -17.90
CA ASN A 465 22.44 40.11 -17.69
C ASN A 465 21.91 39.44 -18.96
N ILE A 466 21.12 38.39 -18.82
CA ILE A 466 20.46 37.73 -19.96
C ILE A 466 19.55 38.72 -20.71
N THR A 467 18.97 39.67 -20.00
CA THR A 467 18.10 40.71 -20.55
C THR A 467 18.82 41.78 -21.37
N ASP A 468 20.16 41.86 -21.30
CA ASP A 468 20.96 42.91 -21.97
C ASP A 468 21.73 42.39 -23.20
N ILE A 469 21.70 41.07 -23.41
CA ILE A 469 22.48 40.36 -24.43
C ILE A 469 21.57 39.89 -25.56
N TRP A 470 22.07 39.95 -26.80
CA TRP A 470 21.38 39.40 -27.96
C TRP A 470 21.72 37.92 -28.16
N TRP A 471 20.78 37.17 -28.74
CA TRP A 471 21.02 35.76 -29.05
C TRP A 471 22.19 35.56 -30.03
N ALA A 472 22.13 36.16 -31.22
CA ALA A 472 23.06 35.88 -32.32
C ALA A 472 23.66 37.13 -32.97
N SER A 473 23.75 38.25 -32.23
CA SER A 473 24.33 39.50 -32.74
C SER A 473 25.15 40.22 -31.67
N GLY A 474 26.07 41.08 -32.13
CA GLY A 474 27.02 41.77 -31.26
C GLY A 474 28.26 40.93 -30.94
N SER A 475 29.29 41.58 -30.41
CA SER A 475 30.60 40.95 -30.12
C SER A 475 30.58 40.03 -28.90
N ASP A 476 29.51 40.06 -28.11
CA ASP A 476 29.36 39.34 -26.85
C ASP A 476 28.01 38.60 -26.82
N GLN A 477 27.59 38.01 -27.96
CA GLN A 477 26.31 37.30 -28.13
C GLN A 477 26.18 36.06 -27.23
N LEU A 478 24.95 35.58 -26.98
CA LEU A 478 24.70 34.42 -26.13
C LEU A 478 24.91 33.09 -26.87
N LYS A 479 24.55 33.03 -28.16
CA LYS A 479 24.68 31.83 -29.00
C LYS A 479 26.14 31.43 -29.13
N GLY A 480 26.43 30.18 -28.77
CA GLY A 480 27.77 29.60 -28.83
C GLY A 480 28.60 29.81 -27.56
N ARG A 481 28.09 30.53 -26.55
CA ARG A 481 28.68 30.46 -25.21
C ARG A 481 28.43 29.08 -24.61
N THR A 482 29.38 28.62 -23.82
CA THR A 482 29.36 27.31 -23.17
C THR A 482 29.52 27.46 -21.67
N ILE A 483 28.94 26.55 -20.90
CA ILE A 483 29.16 26.44 -19.46
C ILE A 483 30.66 26.26 -19.21
N ASP A 484 31.22 27.05 -18.29
CA ASP A 484 32.66 27.08 -17.99
C ASP A 484 33.03 26.52 -16.60
N ARG A 485 32.04 26.04 -15.85
CA ARG A 485 32.19 25.49 -14.50
C ARG A 485 31.22 24.35 -14.24
N GLY A 486 31.52 23.53 -13.24
CA GLY A 486 30.65 22.44 -12.82
C GLY A 486 30.62 21.25 -13.77
N PRO A 487 29.74 20.27 -13.49
CA PRO A 487 29.73 18.97 -14.14
C PRO A 487 29.36 19.02 -15.63
N TYR A 488 28.80 20.13 -16.10
CA TYR A 488 28.32 20.30 -17.46
C TYR A 488 29.17 21.27 -18.29
N THR A 489 30.41 21.49 -17.87
CA THR A 489 31.38 22.31 -18.61
C THR A 489 31.41 21.89 -20.09
N GLY A 490 31.23 22.87 -20.99
CA GLY A 490 31.19 22.66 -22.44
C GLY A 490 29.78 22.68 -23.05
N GLU A 491 28.72 22.46 -22.28
CA GLU A 491 27.34 22.54 -22.78
C GLU A 491 26.99 23.98 -23.17
N THR A 492 26.22 24.16 -24.24
CA THR A 492 25.76 25.49 -24.67
C THR A 492 24.48 25.93 -23.97
N VAL A 493 24.12 27.21 -24.10
CA VAL A 493 22.76 27.66 -23.79
C VAL A 493 21.82 27.26 -24.92
N TYR A 494 20.73 26.57 -24.59
CA TYR A 494 19.73 26.11 -25.54
C TYR A 494 18.56 27.08 -25.63
N THR A 495 17.98 27.18 -26.82
CA THR A 495 16.68 27.84 -26.97
C THR A 495 15.60 26.99 -26.31
N PHE A 496 14.51 27.63 -25.88
CA PHE A 496 13.38 26.93 -25.26
C PHE A 496 12.84 25.80 -26.15
N ARG A 497 12.80 26.04 -27.47
CA ARG A 497 12.35 25.07 -28.45
C ARG A 497 13.27 23.83 -28.52
N GLU A 498 14.58 24.04 -28.63
CA GLU A 498 15.56 22.95 -28.66
C GLU A 498 15.55 22.14 -27.36
N TRP A 499 15.36 22.80 -26.23
CA TRP A 499 15.28 22.13 -24.93
C TRP A 499 14.01 21.29 -24.79
N LEU A 500 12.84 21.80 -25.20
CA LEU A 500 11.61 21.01 -25.22
C LEU A 500 11.72 19.79 -26.14
N ASP A 501 12.41 19.94 -27.29
CA ASP A 501 12.71 18.81 -28.18
C ASP A 501 13.57 17.75 -27.49
N SER A 502 14.59 18.18 -26.73
CA SER A 502 15.41 17.28 -25.92
C SER A 502 14.61 16.57 -24.82
N ALA A 503 13.75 17.29 -24.10
CA ALA A 503 12.89 16.68 -23.07
C ALA A 503 11.91 15.67 -23.68
N LYS A 504 11.33 15.99 -24.84
CA LYS A 504 10.42 15.10 -25.58
C LYS A 504 11.14 13.82 -26.02
N ALA A 505 12.35 13.95 -26.55
CA ALA A 505 13.15 12.81 -27.00
C ALA A 505 13.47 11.82 -25.86
N GLN A 506 13.46 12.29 -24.61
CA GLN A 506 13.71 11.48 -23.42
C GLN A 506 12.42 11.07 -22.69
N ASN A 507 11.25 11.36 -23.26
CA ASN A 507 9.95 11.16 -22.64
C ASN A 507 9.87 11.78 -21.23
N MET A 508 10.37 13.01 -21.08
CA MET A 508 10.30 13.75 -19.83
C MET A 508 9.23 14.85 -19.88
N ILE A 509 8.53 15.00 -18.76
CA ILE A 509 7.51 16.02 -18.55
C ILE A 509 8.18 17.33 -18.11
N PRO A 510 8.13 18.41 -18.92
CA PRO A 510 8.70 19.69 -18.53
C PRO A 510 7.78 20.44 -17.57
N LEU A 511 8.33 20.91 -16.46
CA LEU A 511 7.80 21.99 -15.64
C LEU A 511 8.70 23.21 -15.85
N VAL A 512 8.17 24.24 -16.49
CA VAL A 512 8.96 25.42 -16.86
C VAL A 512 8.65 26.58 -15.93
N GLU A 513 9.65 27.13 -15.24
CA GLU A 513 9.51 28.41 -14.55
C GLU A 513 9.88 29.57 -15.50
N LEU A 514 8.89 30.39 -15.84
CA LEU A 514 9.13 31.66 -16.54
C LEU A 514 9.64 32.71 -15.55
N LYS A 515 10.91 33.09 -15.68
CA LYS A 515 11.57 33.99 -14.71
C LYS A 515 11.11 35.45 -14.84
N GLY A 516 11.10 36.14 -13.71
CA GLY A 516 10.64 37.54 -13.61
C GLY A 516 11.47 38.54 -14.42
N GLU A 517 12.73 38.20 -14.71
CA GLU A 517 13.62 38.96 -15.59
C GLU A 517 13.01 39.21 -16.98
N ALA A 518 12.18 38.28 -17.44
CA ALA A 518 11.49 38.36 -18.74
C ALA A 518 10.49 39.53 -18.84
N LYS A 519 10.15 40.21 -17.72
CA LYS A 519 9.25 41.38 -17.71
C LYS A 519 9.67 42.49 -18.66
N GLN A 520 10.98 42.70 -18.81
CA GLN A 520 11.53 43.74 -19.69
C GLN A 520 10.98 43.66 -21.12
N SER A 521 10.69 42.45 -21.59
CA SER A 521 10.13 42.18 -22.90
C SER A 521 8.64 41.81 -22.85
N LEU A 522 8.21 40.97 -21.92
CA LEU A 522 6.82 40.47 -21.85
C LEU A 522 5.79 41.51 -21.40
N LEU A 523 6.24 42.56 -20.70
CA LEU A 523 5.42 43.70 -20.30
C LEU A 523 5.91 45.00 -20.94
N ASN A 524 6.71 44.90 -22.01
CA ASN A 524 7.26 46.08 -22.69
C ASN A 524 6.16 47.00 -23.20
N SER A 525 6.38 48.31 -23.19
CA SER A 525 5.42 49.30 -23.69
C SER A 525 5.30 49.23 -25.22
N ASP A 526 6.37 48.90 -25.93
CA ASP A 526 6.34 48.63 -27.37
C ASP A 526 5.65 47.29 -27.64
N SER A 527 4.51 47.34 -28.35
CA SER A 527 3.75 46.16 -28.69
C SER A 527 4.50 45.19 -29.60
N SER A 528 5.38 45.68 -30.48
CA SER A 528 6.12 44.80 -31.39
C SER A 528 7.09 43.89 -30.62
N ILE A 529 7.80 44.47 -29.65
CA ILE A 529 8.69 43.75 -28.73
C ILE A 529 7.87 42.78 -27.88
N ARG A 530 6.79 43.27 -27.27
CA ARG A 530 5.95 42.48 -26.36
C ARG A 530 5.34 41.26 -27.05
N GLU A 531 4.75 41.43 -28.21
CA GLU A 531 4.09 40.33 -28.93
C GLU A 531 5.11 39.32 -29.48
N ALA A 532 6.27 39.79 -29.96
CA ALA A 532 7.37 38.90 -30.36
C ALA A 532 7.89 38.08 -29.17
N ALA A 533 8.05 38.69 -28.00
CA ALA A 533 8.47 38.04 -26.78
C ALA A 533 7.48 36.94 -26.32
N TRP A 534 6.17 37.24 -26.34
CA TRP A 534 5.14 36.25 -26.03
C TRP A 534 5.13 35.09 -27.01
N ASN A 535 5.41 35.34 -28.28
CA ASN A 535 5.51 34.28 -29.28
C ASN A 535 6.67 33.30 -28.99
N GLU A 536 7.78 33.78 -28.44
CA GLU A 536 8.91 32.91 -28.02
C GLU A 536 8.58 32.02 -26.82
N VAL A 537 7.55 32.34 -26.03
CA VAL A 537 7.06 31.50 -24.92
C VAL A 537 5.95 30.56 -25.39
N ILE A 538 4.96 31.09 -26.13
CA ILE A 538 3.73 30.36 -26.46
C ILE A 538 3.94 29.38 -27.62
N ALA A 539 4.65 29.78 -28.68
CA ALA A 539 4.76 28.96 -29.88
C ALA A 539 5.44 27.60 -29.61
N PRO A 540 6.57 27.52 -28.87
CA PRO A 540 7.20 26.23 -28.58
C PRO A 540 6.29 25.24 -27.84
N ILE A 541 5.44 25.74 -26.93
CA ILE A 541 4.46 24.94 -26.19
C ILE A 541 3.34 24.49 -27.13
N SER A 542 2.75 25.43 -27.87
CA SER A 542 1.63 25.15 -28.78
C SER A 542 1.98 24.12 -29.85
N GLU A 543 3.22 24.13 -30.35
CA GLU A 543 3.74 23.17 -31.32
C GLU A 543 3.78 21.72 -30.78
N ARG A 544 3.84 21.52 -29.45
CA ARG A 544 4.15 20.22 -28.83
C ARG A 544 3.06 19.66 -27.94
N ILE A 545 2.22 20.52 -27.35
CA ILE A 545 1.29 20.17 -26.26
C ILE A 545 0.33 19.01 -26.58
N ALA A 546 0.02 18.77 -27.86
CA ALA A 546 -0.81 17.65 -28.30
C ALA A 546 -0.12 16.27 -28.17
N SER A 547 1.20 16.25 -27.96
CA SER A 547 2.03 15.04 -27.99
C SER A 547 3.10 14.99 -26.89
N GLN A 548 3.15 16.02 -26.06
CA GLN A 548 4.08 16.15 -24.95
C GLN A 548 3.36 16.97 -23.89
N GLU A 549 3.20 16.41 -22.70
CA GLU A 549 2.71 17.19 -21.58
C GLU A 549 3.75 18.25 -21.20
N ILE A 550 3.31 19.50 -21.03
CA ILE A 550 4.17 20.63 -20.67
C ILE A 550 3.42 21.46 -19.63
N MET A 551 4.09 21.76 -18.53
CA MET A 551 3.62 22.68 -17.50
C MET A 551 4.45 23.95 -17.52
N ILE A 552 3.83 25.08 -17.19
CA ILE A 552 4.52 26.35 -17.06
C ILE A 552 3.94 27.17 -15.90
N SER A 553 4.82 27.76 -15.13
CA SER A 553 4.49 28.60 -13.99
C SER A 553 5.41 29.82 -13.92
N THR A 554 5.09 30.76 -13.04
CA THR A 554 5.99 31.87 -12.71
C THR A 554 5.77 32.27 -11.26
N GLY A 555 6.86 32.50 -10.53
CA GLY A 555 6.83 33.11 -9.21
C GLY A 555 6.56 34.63 -9.22
N ASP A 556 6.62 35.27 -10.40
CA ASP A 556 6.43 36.71 -10.51
C ASP A 556 4.95 37.11 -10.52
N ALA A 557 4.53 37.81 -9.47
CA ALA A 557 3.15 38.22 -9.26
C ALA A 557 2.61 39.16 -10.37
N THR A 558 3.47 39.86 -11.10
CA THR A 558 3.06 40.78 -12.18
C THR A 558 2.97 40.08 -13.54
N LEU A 559 3.79 39.05 -13.79
CA LEU A 559 3.69 38.23 -15.00
C LEU A 559 2.55 37.22 -14.92
N LYS A 560 2.30 36.65 -13.75
CA LYS A 560 1.34 35.55 -13.57
C LYS A 560 -0.04 35.81 -14.21
N PRO A 561 -0.71 36.96 -14.00
CA PRO A 561 -2.01 37.21 -14.60
C PRO A 561 -1.96 37.29 -16.13
N GLU A 562 -0.90 37.85 -16.71
CA GLU A 562 -0.76 37.97 -18.16
C GLU A 562 -0.38 36.63 -18.79
N LEU A 563 0.49 35.83 -18.16
CA LEU A 563 0.81 34.46 -18.57
C LEU A 563 -0.45 33.60 -18.65
N GLU A 564 -1.26 33.61 -17.58
CA GLU A 564 -2.54 32.91 -17.53
C GLU A 564 -3.49 33.33 -18.64
N LYS A 565 -3.66 34.64 -18.81
CA LYS A 565 -4.53 35.21 -19.84
C LYS A 565 -4.09 34.77 -21.24
N ARG A 566 -2.79 34.85 -21.54
CA ARG A 566 -2.23 34.54 -22.86
C ARG A 566 -2.32 33.05 -23.18
N LEU A 567 -1.95 32.17 -22.25
CA LEU A 567 -2.03 30.72 -22.45
C LEU A 567 -3.48 30.24 -22.57
N LYS A 568 -4.42 30.80 -21.78
CA LYS A 568 -5.85 30.52 -21.95
C LYS A 568 -6.37 30.96 -23.32
N ALA A 569 -5.99 32.16 -23.77
CA ALA A 569 -6.36 32.66 -25.10
C ALA A 569 -5.79 31.80 -26.24
N ALA A 570 -4.63 31.16 -26.03
CA ALA A 570 -4.02 30.23 -26.97
C ALA A 570 -4.57 28.79 -26.87
N GLY A 571 -5.54 28.52 -26.00
CA GLY A 571 -6.08 27.17 -25.79
C GLY A 571 -5.15 26.23 -24.99
N LEU A 572 -4.14 26.78 -24.30
CA LEU A 572 -3.11 26.05 -23.57
C LEU A 572 -3.39 25.94 -22.06
N GLY A 573 -4.68 25.93 -21.66
CA GLY A 573 -5.09 25.93 -20.25
C GLY A 573 -4.59 24.73 -19.44
N ALA A 574 -4.35 23.58 -20.09
CA ALA A 574 -3.83 22.36 -19.46
C ALA A 574 -2.42 22.55 -18.86
N THR A 575 -1.65 23.52 -19.35
CA THR A 575 -0.30 23.82 -18.85
C THR A 575 -0.26 24.31 -17.40
N PHE A 576 -1.42 24.67 -16.82
CA PHE A 576 -1.53 25.11 -15.43
C PHE A 576 -1.90 24.00 -14.44
N THR A 577 -2.16 22.79 -14.92
CA THR A 577 -2.69 21.69 -14.10
C THR A 577 -1.65 20.59 -13.90
N GLY A 578 -1.78 19.82 -12.82
CA GLY A 578 -0.90 18.67 -12.58
C GLY A 578 0.50 19.01 -12.07
N HIS A 579 0.69 20.21 -11.48
CA HIS A 579 1.96 20.59 -10.87
C HIS A 579 2.34 19.62 -9.72
N PRO A 580 3.63 19.24 -9.61
CA PRO A 580 4.10 18.41 -8.51
C PRO A 580 4.10 19.18 -7.18
N VAL A 581 4.12 18.44 -6.08
CA VAL A 581 4.36 18.98 -4.73
C VAL A 581 5.83 18.83 -4.39
N TRP A 582 6.46 19.89 -3.85
CA TRP A 582 7.84 19.82 -3.36
C TRP A 582 7.89 19.11 -2.01
N VAL A 583 8.79 18.13 -1.88
CA VAL A 583 8.86 17.24 -0.70
C VAL A 583 10.16 17.34 0.10
N ASP A 584 11.02 18.30 -0.23
CA ASP A 584 12.30 18.48 0.47
C ASP A 584 12.13 19.39 1.70
N ASP A 585 12.58 18.91 2.85
CA ASP A 585 12.64 19.70 4.11
C ASP A 585 13.95 20.49 4.24
N ILE A 586 15.00 19.97 3.63
CA ILE A 586 16.34 20.55 3.70
C ILE A 586 16.59 21.39 2.46
N GLY A 587 17.05 22.62 2.66
CA GLY A 587 17.55 23.46 1.58
C GLY A 587 18.87 22.91 1.04
N TRP A 588 19.04 22.94 -0.27
CA TRP A 588 20.27 22.45 -0.89
C TRP A 588 21.48 23.37 -0.64
N GLU A 589 22.68 22.81 -0.53
CA GLU A 589 23.94 23.54 -0.36
C GLU A 589 25.10 22.94 -1.17
N GLU A 590 26.25 23.62 -1.17
CA GLU A 590 27.48 23.17 -1.83
C GLU A 590 28.65 23.09 -0.82
N PRO A 591 29.19 21.88 -0.53
CA PRO A 591 28.73 20.56 -1.01
C PRO A 591 27.34 20.20 -0.47
N ALA A 592 26.66 19.29 -1.17
CA ALA A 592 25.32 18.84 -0.82
C ALA A 592 25.24 18.28 0.61
N PRO A 593 24.26 18.71 1.43
CA PRO A 593 23.92 18.01 2.65
C PRO A 593 23.47 16.58 2.34
N SER A 594 23.53 15.69 3.35
CA SER A 594 23.04 14.33 3.20
C SER A 594 21.55 14.30 2.89
N ALA A 595 21.17 13.53 1.86
CA ALA A 595 19.78 13.27 1.51
C ALA A 595 18.97 12.68 2.68
N SER A 596 19.65 11.94 3.57
CA SER A 596 19.03 11.29 4.72
C SER A 596 18.32 12.24 5.68
N GLY A 597 18.67 13.53 5.66
CA GLY A 597 17.95 14.53 6.44
C GLY A 597 16.53 14.82 5.93
N ASN A 598 16.21 14.45 4.69
CA ASN A 598 14.85 14.54 4.13
C ASN A 598 14.00 13.28 4.36
N TYR A 599 14.57 12.15 4.82
CA TYR A 599 13.83 10.87 4.87
C TYR A 599 12.59 10.92 5.75
N GLY A 600 12.63 11.69 6.85
CA GLY A 600 11.48 11.90 7.73
C GLY A 600 10.34 12.66 7.03
N GLY A 601 10.68 13.75 6.32
CA GLY A 601 9.74 14.52 5.50
C GLY A 601 9.16 13.72 4.35
N TRP A 602 10.01 13.03 3.59
CA TRP A 602 9.59 12.15 2.50
C TRP A 602 8.61 11.07 2.94
N GLN A 603 8.82 10.46 4.12
CA GLN A 603 7.86 9.49 4.65
C GLN A 603 6.52 10.15 5.01
N GLN A 604 6.53 11.35 5.61
CA GLN A 604 5.29 12.07 5.93
C GLN A 604 4.53 12.47 4.66
N ASP A 605 5.24 12.95 3.64
CA ASP A 605 4.65 13.32 2.36
C ASP A 605 4.16 12.11 1.58
N LEU A 606 4.86 10.97 1.61
CA LEU A 606 4.37 9.73 1.02
C LEU A 606 3.10 9.24 1.71
N ASN A 607 3.03 9.32 3.04
CA ASN A 607 1.81 8.96 3.78
C ASN A 607 0.66 9.92 3.48
N ARG A 608 0.95 11.21 3.30
CA ARG A 608 -0.06 12.26 3.09
C ARG A 608 -0.58 12.31 1.66
N TYR A 609 0.30 12.16 0.69
CA TYR A 609 0.01 12.39 -0.73
C TYR A 609 0.03 11.10 -1.54
N GLY A 610 0.60 10.00 -1.03
CA GLY A 610 0.59 8.71 -1.69
C GLY A 610 -0.82 8.25 -2.05
N SER A 611 -0.94 7.47 -3.13
CA SER A 611 -2.22 6.96 -3.57
C SER A 611 -2.06 5.56 -4.12
N THR A 612 -2.94 4.65 -3.70
CA THR A 612 -2.98 3.26 -4.18
C THR A 612 -3.65 3.12 -5.54
N THR A 613 -4.21 4.20 -6.09
CA THR A 613 -5.04 4.18 -7.31
C THR A 613 -4.51 5.04 -8.44
N ARG A 614 -3.61 5.98 -8.16
CA ARG A 614 -2.93 6.78 -9.18
C ARG A 614 -1.54 7.19 -8.71
N SER A 615 -0.60 7.26 -9.64
CA SER A 615 0.69 7.90 -9.37
C SER A 615 0.48 9.38 -9.06
N VAL A 616 1.06 9.85 -7.96
CA VAL A 616 1.07 11.27 -7.57
C VAL A 616 2.38 11.93 -7.97
N ARG A 617 2.39 13.25 -8.17
CA ARG A 617 3.57 13.96 -8.69
C ARG A 617 4.32 14.64 -7.55
N MET A 618 5.59 14.29 -7.37
CA MET A 618 6.43 14.81 -6.29
C MET A 618 7.75 15.36 -6.87
N ALA A 619 8.16 16.54 -6.43
CA ALA A 619 9.36 17.22 -6.87
C ALA A 619 10.43 17.24 -5.77
N THR A 620 11.68 16.97 -6.16
CA THR A 620 12.83 16.94 -5.25
C THR A 620 14.10 17.45 -5.93
N THR A 621 15.01 17.97 -5.12
CA THR A 621 16.39 18.32 -5.49
C THR A 621 17.38 17.18 -5.25
N TRP A 622 16.96 16.09 -4.60
CA TRP A 622 17.74 14.85 -4.37
C TRP A 622 17.21 13.69 -5.23
N THR A 623 16.97 13.92 -6.51
CA THR A 623 16.28 12.96 -7.41
C THR A 623 16.80 11.53 -7.31
N LYS A 624 18.13 11.34 -7.39
CA LYS A 624 18.75 10.02 -7.31
C LYS A 624 18.45 9.32 -5.97
N ASP A 625 18.63 10.04 -4.87
CA ASP A 625 18.45 9.49 -3.53
C ASP A 625 16.97 9.27 -3.21
N PHE A 626 16.08 10.15 -3.68
CA PHE A 626 14.64 10.01 -3.50
C PHE A 626 14.10 8.81 -4.25
N THR A 627 14.44 8.65 -5.54
CA THR A 627 14.04 7.47 -6.32
C THR A 627 14.60 6.19 -5.70
N SER A 628 15.85 6.21 -5.21
CA SER A 628 16.41 5.06 -4.49
C SER A 628 15.70 4.78 -3.17
N TRP A 629 15.25 5.82 -2.45
CA TRP A 629 14.57 5.71 -1.17
C TRP A 629 13.15 5.17 -1.29
N LEU A 630 12.48 5.42 -2.43
CA LEU A 630 11.13 4.92 -2.73
C LEU A 630 11.07 3.39 -2.93
N ASN A 631 12.20 2.73 -3.22
CA ASN A 631 12.25 1.28 -3.40
C ASN A 631 11.75 0.54 -2.15
N GLY A 632 10.74 -0.33 -2.33
CA GLY A 632 10.10 -1.08 -1.24
C GLY A 632 9.08 -0.28 -0.41
N LYS A 633 8.84 1.00 -0.75
CA LYS A 633 7.86 1.87 -0.07
C LYS A 633 6.65 2.22 -0.93
N CYS A 634 6.70 1.88 -2.21
CA CYS A 634 5.65 2.09 -3.19
C CYS A 634 5.61 0.94 -4.19
N ALA A 635 4.47 0.77 -4.86
CA ALA A 635 4.20 -0.28 -5.85
C ALA A 635 4.30 0.24 -7.29
#